data_AF-A0A9P6MRJ9-F1
#
_entry.id   AF-A0A9P6MRJ9-F1
#
_cell.length_a   1.000
_cell.length_b   1.000
_cell.length_c   1.000
_cell.angle_alpha   90.00
_cell.angle_beta   90.00
_cell.angle_gamma   90.00
#
_symmetry.space_group_name_H-M   'P 1'
#
loop_
_entity.id
_entity.type
_entity.pdbx_description
1 polymer ?
#
loop_
_entity_poly.entity_id
_entity_poly.type
_entity_poly.pdbx_seq_one_letter_code
_entity_poly.pdbx_strand_id
1 'polypeptide(L)'
;MESSEPVLKQRSASATTASSSKHSDSVSNETNSNVDVKSTDQTSSILSSSVQGASYLVLLQFVSRMLTFSLNQVLLRFTSAETLGIASVQLELLLNTILFLSREGVRCAAIRVSDDPDTATEPEPKTTEKDEKISIATLRPGTEAYKLQKFVNMVYAPIPVGALMTILAVGYFLSQVDKSSESEYPGYRLSIYLYGLSALIELLAEPMFMVAQYRLWVRTRVSVEGTAVLVRCLLTCALTVYGARSTVMGSSSTSNKNTMGVLAFAIAQFVYGLLILGGFLMAFWSKSTERRKHDRQRVAAAEMKYLGHKSPHIAEEKEDQIDDFVSLKALLPRKLIRVDKDGKSEYFYFDTHLLKLSKTLTAQSLLKHILTEGDKMLMARFTGPSAQGEYAFVVNYGSLIARILFQPMEEISRTLFSRLLSDVGPASSPETSSIEKTSSGSTTTTTTTANIHNVTETQRANLLLSRNLLLTIMKFHVLLGSIFIAFGTHYTATLIDLVVGQKWSRNTNAPAVLSLYCWYVPIMGINGITEAVVQAVASEKELGILSYWMIGFSAVFCSTGAFLMGVMDLGAIGIVLANCVNLSVRIIWSMWFLSGYYGRYIPAGSGAGSSPSKHSRFSYVPWGNIIPRPMVLAAFGAAYMVTSASEQWIGWDRFHDKMVHLGIGALTFAVVMGVIFVIEKQFIRDIRDVVKQRRQ
;
A
#
# COMPACT_ATOMS: atom_id res chain seq x y z
N MET A 1 11.24 -53.00 26.35
CA MET A 1 12.30 -53.95 25.94
C MET A 1 13.24 -53.16 25.05
N GLU A 2 14.32 -52.60 25.57
CA GLU A 2 15.54 -53.31 26.02
C GLU A 2 16.14 -54.19 24.92
N SER A 3 17.44 -54.15 24.64
CA SER A 3 18.53 -53.26 25.10
C SER A 3 19.78 -53.56 24.25
N SER A 4 20.86 -52.80 24.45
CA SER A 4 22.26 -53.23 24.23
C SER A 4 22.86 -53.22 22.81
N GLU A 5 23.90 -52.39 22.68
CA GLU A 5 25.14 -52.56 21.89
C GLU A 5 25.90 -53.89 22.25
N PRO A 6 27.16 -54.21 21.83
CA PRO A 6 28.18 -53.47 21.05
C PRO A 6 29.00 -54.30 19.99
N VAL A 7 30.07 -53.68 19.44
CA VAL A 7 31.47 -54.20 19.28
C VAL A 7 32.18 -53.99 17.91
N LEU A 8 33.27 -53.22 18.01
CA LEU A 8 34.53 -53.11 17.23
C LEU A 8 34.94 -54.08 16.09
N LYS A 9 35.60 -53.50 15.06
CA LYS A 9 36.93 -53.84 14.48
C LYS A 9 37.26 -52.82 13.35
N GLN A 10 38.35 -52.05 13.26
CA GLN A 10 39.81 -52.20 13.50
C GLN A 10 40.64 -52.75 12.30
N ARG A 11 41.34 -51.83 11.59
CA ARG A 11 42.59 -51.96 10.79
C ARG A 11 42.87 -50.56 10.18
N SER A 12 44.00 -49.85 10.29
CA SER A 12 45.47 -50.15 10.25
C SER A 12 45.95 -50.63 8.86
N ALA A 13 47.03 -50.13 8.23
CA ALA A 13 48.10 -49.26 8.73
C ALA A 13 48.94 -48.56 7.61
N SER A 14 49.80 -47.61 8.02
CA SER A 14 51.15 -47.26 7.52
C SER A 14 51.44 -46.85 6.06
N ALA A 15 52.12 -45.71 5.92
CA ALA A 15 53.55 -45.64 5.50
C ALA A 15 54.21 -44.32 5.98
N THR A 16 55.54 -44.29 6.19
CA THR A 16 56.26 -43.21 6.88
C THR A 16 57.67 -42.97 6.29
N THR A 17 58.09 -41.71 6.15
CA THR A 17 59.48 -41.19 6.03
C THR A 17 59.39 -39.65 6.08
N ALA A 18 59.96 -38.87 7.02
CA ALA A 18 61.36 -38.69 7.44
C ALA A 18 62.29 -38.23 6.29
N SER A 19 63.13 -37.18 6.39
CA SER A 19 63.38 -36.16 7.44
C SER A 19 64.30 -35.02 6.88
N SER A 20 64.24 -33.79 7.39
CA SER A 20 65.43 -32.93 7.61
C SER A 20 65.09 -31.67 8.43
N SER A 21 66.06 -31.11 9.15
CA SER A 21 65.87 -30.05 10.17
C SER A 21 66.78 -28.83 9.95
N LYS A 22 66.33 -27.65 10.41
CA LYS A 22 67.02 -26.78 11.39
C LYS A 22 66.24 -25.49 11.74
N HIS A 23 66.43 -25.04 12.99
CA HIS A 23 66.02 -23.78 13.64
C HIS A 23 66.25 -22.50 12.78
N SER A 24 65.63 -21.33 13.02
CA SER A 24 64.94 -20.76 14.22
C SER A 24 64.00 -19.60 13.82
N ASP A 25 63.04 -19.09 14.61
CA ASP A 25 62.19 -19.58 15.74
C ASP A 25 61.10 -18.49 16.04
N SER A 26 60.25 -18.69 17.06
CA SER A 26 59.29 -17.74 17.69
C SER A 26 58.19 -17.07 16.84
N VAL A 27 56.96 -17.60 16.88
CA VAL A 27 55.80 -17.07 17.67
C VAL A 27 54.52 -17.86 17.30
N SER A 28 53.93 -18.54 18.28
CA SER A 28 52.58 -19.11 18.29
C SER A 28 51.49 -18.01 18.42
N ASN A 29 50.22 -18.14 18.03
CA ASN A 29 49.41 -19.35 17.81
C ASN A 29 48.19 -19.07 16.89
N GLU A 30 47.66 -20.12 16.27
CA GLU A 30 46.23 -20.34 15.91
C GLU A 30 45.38 -19.19 15.31
N THR A 31 45.32 -19.14 13.97
CA THR A 31 44.10 -18.67 13.27
C THR A 31 43.13 -19.82 13.06
N ASN A 32 42.19 -20.01 14.00
CA ASN A 32 41.05 -20.91 13.81
C ASN A 32 39.78 -20.38 14.50
N SER A 33 39.33 -19.19 14.10
CA SER A 33 38.05 -18.63 14.54
C SER A 33 36.90 -19.27 13.77
N ASN A 34 36.27 -20.28 14.38
CA ASN A 34 34.94 -20.76 14.00
C ASN A 34 33.97 -19.56 13.98
N VAL A 35 33.52 -19.15 12.78
CA VAL A 35 32.38 -18.23 12.65
C VAL A 35 31.12 -19.00 13.02
N ASP A 36 30.38 -18.48 14.00
CA ASP A 36 29.38 -19.24 14.75
C ASP A 36 28.14 -19.60 13.91
N VAL A 37 28.01 -20.90 13.61
CA VAL A 37 26.95 -21.50 12.79
C VAL A 37 25.54 -21.24 13.38
N LYS A 38 25.42 -21.00 14.69
CA LYS A 38 24.13 -20.75 15.37
C LYS A 38 23.37 -19.52 14.86
N SER A 39 24.08 -18.49 14.39
CA SER A 39 23.45 -17.26 13.86
C SER A 39 22.65 -17.51 12.58
N THR A 40 23.07 -18.51 11.79
CA THR A 40 22.44 -18.85 10.52
C THR A 40 21.16 -19.67 10.74
N ASP A 41 21.15 -20.59 11.73
CA ASP A 41 19.99 -21.46 12.02
C ASP A 41 18.79 -20.72 12.65
N GLN A 42 19.04 -19.71 13.49
CA GLN A 42 17.95 -18.85 13.96
C GLN A 42 17.38 -18.00 12.82
N THR A 43 18.24 -17.52 11.92
CA THR A 43 17.81 -16.71 10.78
C THR A 43 17.02 -17.54 9.76
N SER A 44 17.44 -18.78 9.47
CA SER A 44 16.76 -19.68 8.52
C SER A 44 15.39 -20.16 9.02
N SER A 45 15.26 -20.54 10.29
CA SER A 45 13.99 -20.96 10.91
C SER A 45 12.98 -19.82 11.07
N ILE A 46 13.44 -18.59 11.34
CA ILE A 46 12.60 -17.39 11.31
C ILE A 46 12.21 -17.02 9.87
N LEU A 47 13.10 -17.25 8.89
CA LEU A 47 12.80 -17.00 7.48
C LEU A 47 11.75 -17.98 6.95
N SER A 48 11.85 -19.28 7.23
CA SER A 48 10.91 -20.31 6.75
C SER A 48 9.50 -20.12 7.30
N SER A 49 9.36 -19.81 8.60
CA SER A 49 8.08 -19.49 9.24
C SER A 49 7.46 -18.18 8.73
N SER A 50 8.26 -17.11 8.57
CA SER A 50 7.81 -15.85 7.95
C SER A 50 7.36 -16.06 6.50
N VAL A 51 8.10 -16.89 5.75
CA VAL A 51 7.82 -17.26 4.35
C VAL A 51 6.54 -18.07 4.21
N GLN A 52 6.23 -18.99 5.13
CA GLN A 52 5.03 -19.81 5.03
C GLN A 52 3.77 -18.96 5.22
N GLY A 53 3.75 -18.06 6.20
CA GLY A 53 2.69 -17.06 6.36
C GLY A 53 2.56 -16.15 5.13
N ALA A 54 3.67 -15.64 4.62
CA ALA A 54 3.68 -14.84 3.38
C ALA A 54 3.14 -15.62 2.18
N SER A 55 3.40 -16.93 2.06
CA SER A 55 2.95 -17.75 0.93
C SER A 55 1.42 -17.90 0.88
N TYR A 56 0.75 -18.04 2.03
CA TYR A 56 -0.71 -18.05 2.09
C TYR A 56 -1.30 -16.69 1.76
N LEU A 57 -0.67 -15.59 2.20
CA LEU A 57 -1.09 -14.23 1.84
C LEU A 57 -0.91 -13.95 0.34
N VAL A 58 0.19 -14.38 -0.27
CA VAL A 58 0.43 -14.28 -1.71
C VAL A 58 -0.59 -15.10 -2.49
N LEU A 59 -0.89 -16.34 -2.07
CA LEU A 59 -1.92 -17.17 -2.72
C LEU A 59 -3.32 -16.54 -2.60
N LEU A 60 -3.67 -16.01 -1.42
CA LEU A 60 -4.94 -15.32 -1.19
C LEU A 60 -5.07 -14.06 -2.04
N GLN A 61 -4.00 -13.25 -2.12
CA GLN A 61 -3.97 -12.09 -3.02
C GLN A 61 -4.08 -12.53 -4.48
N PHE A 62 -3.36 -13.55 -4.92
CA PHE A 62 -3.45 -14.07 -6.29
C PHE A 62 -4.88 -14.49 -6.64
N VAL A 63 -5.51 -15.34 -5.83
CA VAL A 63 -6.88 -15.83 -6.06
C VAL A 63 -7.90 -14.66 -6.05
N SER A 64 -7.78 -13.74 -5.10
CA SER A 64 -8.64 -12.55 -5.02
C SER A 64 -8.49 -11.66 -6.27
N ARG A 65 -7.25 -11.39 -6.71
CA ARG A 65 -6.97 -10.59 -7.91
C ARG A 65 -7.46 -11.28 -9.19
N MET A 66 -7.33 -12.60 -9.31
CA MET A 66 -7.88 -13.38 -10.42
C MET A 66 -9.41 -13.31 -10.47
N LEU A 67 -10.10 -13.41 -9.32
CA LEU A 67 -11.55 -13.29 -9.26
C LEU A 67 -12.02 -11.89 -9.70
N THR A 68 -11.40 -10.82 -9.18
CA THR A 68 -11.71 -9.45 -9.61
C THR A 68 -11.40 -9.23 -11.09
N PHE A 69 -10.29 -9.79 -11.59
CA PHE A 69 -9.92 -9.75 -13.00
C PHE A 69 -10.99 -10.42 -13.87
N SER A 70 -11.47 -11.62 -13.52
CA SER A 70 -12.53 -12.31 -14.25
C SER A 70 -13.86 -11.55 -14.26
N LEU A 71 -14.25 -10.90 -13.16
CA LEU A 71 -15.45 -10.05 -13.13
C LEU A 71 -15.30 -8.80 -14.01
N ASN A 72 -14.15 -8.13 -13.91
CA ASN A 72 -13.83 -6.99 -14.77
C ASN A 72 -13.79 -7.40 -16.25
N GLN A 73 -13.35 -8.62 -16.56
CA GLN A 73 -13.33 -9.16 -17.92
C GLN A 73 -14.71 -9.20 -18.57
N VAL A 74 -15.69 -9.71 -17.81
CA VAL A 74 -17.08 -9.79 -18.26
C VAL A 74 -17.64 -8.38 -18.42
N LEU A 75 -17.43 -7.49 -17.44
CA LEU A 75 -17.86 -6.10 -17.50
C LEU A 75 -17.39 -5.39 -18.78
N LEU A 76 -16.08 -5.43 -19.04
CA LEU A 76 -15.44 -4.72 -20.16
C LEU A 76 -15.91 -5.18 -21.54
N ARG A 77 -16.37 -6.43 -21.67
CA ARG A 77 -16.97 -6.95 -22.91
C ARG A 77 -18.30 -6.26 -23.26
N PHE A 78 -19.00 -5.68 -22.27
CA PHE A 78 -20.27 -4.98 -22.45
C PHE A 78 -20.16 -3.44 -22.24
N THR A 79 -19.12 -2.94 -21.57
CA THR A 79 -18.84 -1.51 -21.42
C THR A 79 -18.15 -0.91 -22.67
N SER A 80 -18.14 0.42 -22.83
CA SER A 80 -17.28 1.14 -23.79
C SER A 80 -16.14 1.87 -23.07
N ALA A 81 -15.10 2.29 -23.78
CA ALA A 81 -14.01 3.06 -23.17
C ALA A 81 -14.55 4.34 -22.51
N GLU A 82 -15.41 5.08 -23.22
CA GLU A 82 -15.99 6.34 -22.74
C GLU A 82 -16.80 6.15 -21.45
N THR A 83 -17.63 5.10 -21.41
CA THR A 83 -18.44 4.76 -20.23
C THR A 83 -17.55 4.41 -19.04
N LEU A 84 -16.48 3.65 -19.27
CA LEU A 84 -15.51 3.29 -18.23
C LEU A 84 -14.73 4.52 -17.76
N GLY A 85 -14.33 5.42 -18.66
CA GLY A 85 -13.62 6.65 -18.34
C GLY A 85 -14.44 7.58 -17.46
N ILE A 86 -15.70 7.83 -17.83
CA ILE A 86 -16.63 8.61 -16.99
C ILE A 86 -16.79 7.97 -15.61
N ALA A 87 -16.97 6.65 -15.52
CA ALA A 87 -17.16 5.96 -14.25
C ALA A 87 -15.91 5.93 -13.36
N SER A 88 -14.77 5.49 -13.88
CA SER A 88 -13.53 5.23 -13.11
C SER A 88 -12.61 6.45 -12.97
N VAL A 89 -12.75 7.48 -13.82
CA VAL A 89 -12.00 8.74 -13.68
C VAL A 89 -12.91 9.81 -13.09
N GLN A 90 -13.98 10.22 -13.78
CA GLN A 90 -14.75 11.41 -13.40
C GLN A 90 -15.61 11.19 -12.14
N LEU A 91 -16.47 10.16 -12.13
CA LEU A 91 -17.38 9.89 -11.01
C LEU A 91 -16.64 9.36 -9.77
N GLU A 92 -15.57 8.59 -9.96
CA GLU A 92 -14.71 8.16 -8.85
C GLU A 92 -13.90 9.33 -8.25
N LEU A 93 -13.39 10.26 -9.07
CA LEU A 93 -12.74 11.48 -8.58
C LEU A 93 -13.71 12.38 -7.80
N LEU A 94 -14.97 12.50 -8.26
CA LEU A 94 -16.04 13.19 -7.52
C LEU A 94 -16.24 12.58 -6.13
N LEU A 95 -16.44 11.24 -6.07
CA LEU A 95 -16.64 10.50 -4.82
C LEU A 95 -15.46 10.67 -3.86
N ASN A 96 -14.25 10.41 -4.35
CA ASN A 96 -13.04 10.45 -3.52
C ASN A 96 -12.77 11.88 -3.05
N THR A 97 -13.00 12.90 -3.88
CA THR A 97 -12.85 14.31 -3.47
C THR A 97 -13.83 14.69 -2.34
N ILE A 98 -15.10 14.29 -2.43
CA ILE A 98 -16.08 14.55 -1.36
C ILE A 98 -15.66 13.84 -0.06
N LEU A 99 -15.43 12.53 -0.13
CA LEU A 99 -15.18 11.70 1.05
C LEU A 99 -13.83 12.03 1.70
N PHE A 100 -12.77 12.18 0.92
CA PHE A 100 -11.42 12.36 1.44
C PHE A 100 -11.25 13.74 2.11
N LEU A 101 -11.70 14.82 1.45
CA LEU A 101 -11.57 16.18 1.98
C LEU A 101 -12.47 16.43 3.22
N SER A 102 -13.61 15.73 3.32
CA SER A 102 -14.53 15.91 4.46
C SER A 102 -14.09 15.15 5.73
N ARG A 103 -13.58 13.91 5.61
CA ARG A 103 -13.35 13.04 6.78
C ARG A 103 -11.89 12.77 7.15
N GLU A 104 -10.95 12.80 6.21
CA GLU A 104 -9.62 12.21 6.47
C GLU A 104 -8.80 12.93 7.55
N GLY A 105 -8.78 14.26 7.55
CA GLY A 105 -8.10 15.03 8.60
C GLY A 105 -8.73 14.85 9.98
N VAL A 106 -10.05 14.67 10.05
CA VAL A 106 -10.79 14.39 11.30
C VAL A 106 -10.51 12.97 11.79
N ARG A 107 -10.49 11.95 10.91
CA ARG A 107 -10.07 10.58 11.26
C ARG A 107 -8.69 10.57 11.90
N CYS A 108 -7.73 11.23 11.25
CA CYS A 108 -6.36 11.32 11.73
C CYS A 108 -6.23 12.05 13.08
N ALA A 109 -7.09 13.02 13.38
CA ALA A 109 -7.14 13.70 14.67
C ALA A 109 -7.85 12.86 15.74
N ALA A 110 -8.96 12.19 15.40
CA ALA A 110 -9.76 11.40 16.32
C ALA A 110 -9.00 10.18 16.88
N ILE A 111 -8.10 9.58 16.09
CA ILE A 111 -7.20 8.51 16.57
C ILE A 111 -6.22 9.02 17.66
N ARG A 112 -6.03 10.33 17.80
CA ARG A 112 -5.13 10.97 18.79
C ARG A 112 -5.89 11.57 19.98
N VAL A 113 -7.10 11.08 20.28
CA VAL A 113 -7.83 11.45 21.50
C VAL A 113 -7.04 10.95 22.72
N SER A 114 -6.62 11.89 23.56
CA SER A 114 -5.99 11.65 24.86
C SER A 114 -6.82 12.27 25.99
N ASP A 115 -6.46 11.94 27.23
CA ASP A 115 -6.89 12.72 28.40
C ASP A 115 -6.41 14.17 28.31
N ASP A 116 -7.15 15.07 28.95
CA ASP A 116 -6.79 16.49 29.03
C ASP A 116 -5.73 16.70 30.13
N PRO A 117 -4.55 17.27 29.78
CA PRO A 117 -3.39 17.28 30.68
C PRO A 117 -3.53 18.19 31.91
N ASP A 118 -4.56 19.03 31.94
CA ASP A 118 -4.77 20.08 32.94
C ASP A 118 -5.92 19.78 33.92
N THR A 119 -6.64 18.66 33.77
CA THR A 119 -7.74 18.29 34.68
C THR A 119 -7.23 17.68 35.98
N ALA A 120 -7.20 18.48 37.05
CA ALA A 120 -6.88 18.02 38.40
C ALA A 120 -7.86 16.94 38.87
N THR A 121 -7.34 15.86 39.45
CA THR A 121 -8.14 14.78 40.05
C THR A 121 -8.62 15.20 41.44
N GLU A 122 -9.68 16.02 41.50
CA GLU A 122 -10.29 16.36 42.79
C GLU A 122 -11.03 15.17 43.43
N PRO A 123 -11.02 15.05 44.77
CA PRO A 123 -11.72 13.99 45.50
C PRO A 123 -13.24 14.19 45.48
N GLU A 124 -14.00 13.11 45.74
CA GLU A 124 -15.45 13.11 45.59
C GLU A 124 -16.19 14.19 46.41
N PRO A 125 -17.12 14.96 45.80
CA PRO A 125 -18.02 15.83 46.54
C PRO A 125 -19.11 15.00 47.24
N LYS A 126 -19.36 15.29 48.51
CA LYS A 126 -20.43 14.67 49.30
C LYS A 126 -21.80 15.09 48.75
N THR A 127 -22.48 14.18 48.06
CA THR A 127 -23.82 14.41 47.50
C THR A 127 -24.87 14.62 48.58
N THR A 128 -25.76 15.60 48.37
CA THR A 128 -26.98 15.79 49.17
C THR A 128 -28.19 15.54 48.26
N GLU A 129 -29.23 14.84 48.76
CA GLU A 129 -30.28 14.15 47.98
C GLU A 129 -31.16 15.00 47.02
N LYS A 130 -30.96 16.32 46.90
CA LYS A 130 -31.82 17.20 46.08
C LYS A 130 -31.34 17.41 44.63
N ASP A 131 -30.08 17.16 44.31
CA ASP A 131 -29.54 17.31 42.94
C ASP A 131 -29.70 16.05 42.07
N GLU A 132 -30.16 14.94 42.65
CA GLU A 132 -30.22 13.62 41.99
C GLU A 132 -31.08 13.62 40.72
N LYS A 133 -32.09 14.50 40.62
CA LYS A 133 -32.98 14.61 39.45
C LYS A 133 -32.41 15.43 38.28
N ILE A 134 -31.25 16.07 38.44
CA ILE A 134 -30.53 16.76 37.35
C ILE A 134 -29.31 15.93 36.88
N SER A 135 -28.98 14.82 37.56
CA SER A 135 -27.89 13.89 37.26
C SER A 135 -28.15 12.97 36.05
N ILE A 136 -28.55 13.53 34.90
CA ILE A 136 -28.60 12.77 33.64
C ILE A 136 -27.19 12.66 33.05
N ALA A 137 -26.44 11.68 33.54
CA ALA A 137 -25.24 11.11 32.93
C ALA A 137 -24.12 12.10 32.56
N THR A 138 -23.67 12.91 33.53
CA THR A 138 -22.46 13.72 33.41
C THR A 138 -21.22 12.81 33.34
N LEU A 139 -20.63 12.63 32.16
CA LEU A 139 -19.39 11.86 32.01
C LEU A 139 -18.23 12.64 32.66
N ARG A 140 -17.56 12.03 33.65
CA ARG A 140 -16.39 12.59 34.33
C ARG A 140 -15.14 12.46 33.44
N PRO A 141 -14.27 13.50 33.35
CA PRO A 141 -12.94 13.40 32.72
C PRO A 141 -12.12 12.22 33.25
N GLY A 142 -11.21 11.69 32.44
CA GLY A 142 -10.35 10.53 32.79
C GLY A 142 -11.00 9.15 32.65
N THR A 143 -12.31 9.06 32.38
CA THR A 143 -12.98 7.77 32.12
C THR A 143 -12.89 7.36 30.65
N GLU A 144 -12.79 6.06 30.35
CA GLU A 144 -12.82 5.56 28.96
C GLU A 144 -14.13 5.92 28.25
N ALA A 145 -15.24 6.02 28.99
CA ALA A 145 -16.51 6.52 28.45
C ALA A 145 -16.40 8.00 28.01
N TYR A 146 -15.68 8.84 28.75
CA TYR A 146 -15.42 10.24 28.39
C TYR A 146 -14.56 10.36 27.12
N LYS A 147 -13.47 9.58 27.04
CA LYS A 147 -12.63 9.49 25.82
C LYS A 147 -13.44 9.04 24.62
N LEU A 148 -14.23 7.98 24.78
CA LEU A 148 -15.10 7.47 23.71
C LEU A 148 -16.14 8.51 23.29
N GLN A 149 -16.74 9.27 24.21
CA GLN A 149 -17.68 10.34 23.86
C GLN A 149 -16.99 11.53 23.18
N LYS A 150 -15.76 11.89 23.61
CA LYS A 150 -14.89 12.92 22.97
C LYS A 150 -14.54 12.52 21.54
N PHE A 151 -14.18 11.25 21.34
CA PHE A 151 -13.99 10.63 20.03
C PHE A 151 -15.26 10.64 19.17
N VAL A 152 -16.38 10.13 19.70
CA VAL A 152 -17.67 10.06 19.00
C VAL A 152 -18.09 11.46 18.53
N ASN A 153 -18.07 12.46 19.41
CA ASN A 153 -18.43 13.84 19.07
C ASN A 153 -17.60 14.34 17.87
N MET A 154 -16.28 14.16 17.88
CA MET A 154 -15.39 14.56 16.77
C MET A 154 -15.76 13.90 15.43
N VAL A 155 -16.14 12.63 15.42
CA VAL A 155 -16.47 11.90 14.18
C VAL A 155 -17.81 12.34 13.55
N TYR A 156 -18.63 13.15 14.22
CA TYR A 156 -19.78 13.80 13.56
C TYR A 156 -19.41 15.05 12.76
N ALA A 157 -18.22 15.65 12.95
CA ALA A 157 -17.80 16.85 12.22
C ALA A 157 -17.70 16.70 10.68
N PRO A 158 -17.29 15.54 10.11
CA PRO A 158 -17.25 15.34 8.65
C PRO A 158 -18.61 15.38 7.96
N ILE A 159 -19.72 15.12 8.66
CA ILE A 159 -21.05 15.03 8.05
C ILE A 159 -21.51 16.39 7.48
N PRO A 160 -21.55 17.50 8.24
CA PRO A 160 -21.92 18.81 7.69
C PRO A 160 -20.87 19.36 6.70
N VAL A 161 -19.58 19.10 6.93
CA VAL A 161 -18.50 19.48 5.98
C VAL A 161 -18.69 18.75 4.65
N GLY A 162 -18.94 17.44 4.71
CA GLY A 162 -19.21 16.60 3.55
C GLY A 162 -20.51 16.96 2.84
N ALA A 163 -21.56 17.39 3.55
CA ALA A 163 -22.76 17.94 2.93
C ALA A 163 -22.47 19.18 2.07
N LEU A 164 -21.69 20.13 2.60
CA LEU A 164 -21.22 21.29 1.84
C LEU A 164 -20.34 20.87 0.66
N MET A 165 -19.37 19.98 0.87
CA MET A 165 -18.49 19.49 -0.19
C MET A 165 -19.25 18.75 -1.29
N THR A 166 -20.30 17.98 -0.96
CA THR A 166 -21.18 17.34 -1.95
C THR A 166 -21.88 18.38 -2.80
N ILE A 167 -22.46 19.44 -2.21
CA ILE A 167 -23.12 20.52 -2.97
C ILE A 167 -22.12 21.19 -3.93
N LEU A 168 -20.93 21.54 -3.44
CA LEU A 168 -19.90 22.19 -4.25
C LEU A 168 -19.37 21.30 -5.37
N ALA A 169 -19.04 20.04 -5.07
CA ALA A 169 -18.47 19.12 -6.05
C ALA A 169 -19.51 18.64 -7.07
N VAL A 170 -20.73 18.28 -6.64
CA VAL A 170 -21.84 17.94 -7.56
C VAL A 170 -22.18 19.15 -8.43
N GLY A 171 -22.25 20.36 -7.86
CA GLY A 171 -22.48 21.59 -8.62
C GLY A 171 -21.42 21.82 -9.70
N TYR A 172 -20.13 21.68 -9.34
CA TYR A 172 -19.02 21.79 -10.29
C TYR A 172 -19.06 20.72 -11.39
N PHE A 173 -19.29 19.45 -11.05
CA PHE A 173 -19.38 18.39 -12.06
C PHE A 173 -20.59 18.58 -12.98
N LEU A 174 -21.74 19.03 -12.45
CA LEU A 174 -22.92 19.34 -13.25
C LEU A 174 -22.72 20.55 -14.18
N SER A 175 -21.95 21.57 -13.77
CA SER A 175 -21.65 22.72 -14.64
C SER A 175 -20.73 22.37 -15.81
N GLN A 176 -20.04 21.23 -15.76
CA GLN A 176 -19.26 20.66 -16.87
C GLN A 176 -20.07 19.70 -17.77
N VAL A 177 -21.37 19.45 -17.50
CA VAL A 177 -22.21 18.55 -18.33
C VAL A 177 -22.96 19.33 -19.42
N ASP A 178 -22.36 19.35 -20.60
CA ASP A 178 -22.99 19.82 -21.84
C ASP A 178 -24.20 18.98 -22.27
N LYS A 179 -25.12 19.61 -23.01
CA LYS A 179 -26.31 18.96 -23.59
C LYS A 179 -25.97 17.88 -24.62
N SER A 180 -24.82 17.99 -25.29
CA SER A 180 -24.27 16.97 -26.19
C SER A 180 -23.96 15.69 -25.42
N SER A 181 -23.17 15.80 -24.35
CA SER A 181 -22.79 14.70 -23.46
C SER A 181 -24.01 14.03 -22.81
N GLU A 182 -25.05 14.79 -22.45
CA GLU A 182 -26.30 14.22 -21.90
C GLU A 182 -27.11 13.43 -22.95
N SER A 183 -27.05 13.82 -24.22
CA SER A 183 -27.63 13.03 -25.32
C SER A 183 -26.83 11.76 -25.61
N GLU A 184 -25.51 11.83 -25.52
CA GLU A 184 -24.59 10.71 -25.78
C GLU A 184 -24.63 9.65 -24.66
N TYR A 185 -24.73 10.09 -23.40
CA TYR A 185 -24.73 9.24 -22.20
C TYR A 185 -26.04 9.39 -21.40
N PRO A 186 -27.10 8.61 -21.73
CA PRO A 186 -28.37 8.64 -21.01
C PRO A 186 -28.19 8.47 -19.50
N GLY A 187 -28.77 9.39 -18.72
CA GLY A 187 -28.69 9.36 -17.26
C GLY A 187 -27.36 9.84 -16.67
N TYR A 188 -26.50 10.55 -17.42
CA TYR A 188 -25.23 11.03 -16.86
C TYR A 188 -25.42 12.00 -15.69
N ARG A 189 -26.32 12.98 -15.78
CA ARG A 189 -26.64 13.87 -14.65
C ARG A 189 -27.20 13.12 -13.43
N LEU A 190 -28.08 12.15 -13.65
CA LEU A 190 -28.59 11.28 -12.60
C LEU A 190 -27.45 10.48 -11.93
N SER A 191 -26.45 10.06 -12.71
CA SER A 191 -25.27 9.36 -12.21
C SER A 191 -24.45 10.23 -11.26
N ILE A 192 -24.24 11.52 -11.59
CA ILE A 192 -23.56 12.49 -10.72
C ILE A 192 -24.34 12.66 -9.39
N TYR A 193 -25.67 12.82 -9.46
CA TYR A 193 -26.50 12.92 -8.25
C TYR A 193 -26.44 11.66 -7.38
N LEU A 194 -26.48 10.46 -7.98
CA LEU A 194 -26.38 9.19 -7.26
C LEU A 194 -25.00 8.99 -6.58
N TYR A 195 -23.92 9.40 -7.24
CA TYR A 195 -22.58 9.39 -6.64
C TYR A 195 -22.46 10.37 -5.47
N GLY A 196 -22.99 11.59 -5.61
CA GLY A 196 -23.06 12.57 -4.52
C GLY A 196 -23.90 12.09 -3.33
N LEU A 197 -25.07 11.49 -3.59
CA LEU A 197 -25.93 10.92 -2.55
C LEU A 197 -25.29 9.70 -1.87
N SER A 198 -24.58 8.86 -2.62
CA SER A 198 -23.78 7.76 -2.06
C SER A 198 -22.71 8.27 -1.10
N ALA A 199 -21.99 9.35 -1.46
CA ALA A 199 -21.01 9.98 -0.58
C ALA A 199 -21.64 10.45 0.75
N LEU A 200 -22.84 11.04 0.71
CA LEU A 200 -23.57 11.44 1.92
C LEU A 200 -23.96 10.22 2.78
N ILE A 201 -24.42 9.13 2.17
CA ILE A 201 -24.79 7.90 2.88
C ILE A 201 -23.57 7.24 3.53
N GLU A 202 -22.43 7.22 2.84
CA GLU A 202 -21.17 6.74 3.41
C GLU A 202 -20.69 7.62 4.59
N LEU A 203 -20.88 8.94 4.52
CA LEU A 203 -20.59 9.85 5.64
C LEU A 203 -21.53 9.65 6.83
N LEU A 204 -22.78 9.25 6.61
CA LEU A 204 -23.71 8.88 7.70
C LEU A 204 -23.31 7.54 8.37
N ALA A 205 -22.61 6.66 7.65
CA ALA A 205 -22.07 5.42 8.22
C ALA A 205 -20.76 5.64 9.02
N GLU A 206 -20.10 6.78 8.81
CA GLU A 206 -18.79 7.11 9.36
C GLU A 206 -18.65 6.98 10.89
N PRO A 207 -19.61 7.43 11.73
CA PRO A 207 -19.50 7.29 13.18
C PRO A 207 -19.47 5.83 13.65
N MET A 208 -20.27 4.96 13.02
CA MET A 208 -20.28 3.53 13.32
C MET A 208 -19.00 2.85 12.85
N PHE A 209 -18.52 3.21 11.66
CA PHE A 209 -17.26 2.73 11.11
C PHE A 209 -16.09 3.03 12.06
N MET A 210 -15.96 4.29 12.48
CA MET A 210 -14.87 4.73 13.34
C MET A 210 -14.95 4.16 14.76
N VAL A 211 -16.14 4.00 15.34
CA VAL A 211 -16.29 3.33 16.64
C VAL A 211 -15.95 1.84 16.54
N ALA A 212 -16.32 1.17 15.45
CA ALA A 212 -15.89 -0.21 15.19
C ALA A 212 -14.36 -0.32 15.02
N GLN A 213 -13.71 0.70 14.44
CA GLN A 213 -12.24 0.77 14.35
C GLN A 213 -11.58 1.05 15.71
N TYR A 214 -12.10 1.99 16.51
CA TYR A 214 -11.63 2.29 17.87
C TYR A 214 -11.71 1.06 18.78
N ARG A 215 -12.80 0.29 18.68
CA ARG A 215 -13.00 -0.98 19.41
C ARG A 215 -12.38 -2.21 18.74
N LEU A 216 -11.53 -2.03 17.71
CA LEU A 216 -10.82 -3.11 17.03
C LEU A 216 -11.72 -4.25 16.50
N TRP A 217 -12.96 -3.96 16.11
CA TRP A 217 -13.92 -4.92 15.57
C TRP A 217 -13.63 -5.29 14.10
N VAL A 218 -12.38 -5.68 13.81
CA VAL A 218 -11.85 -5.91 12.46
C VAL A 218 -12.70 -6.92 11.67
N ARG A 219 -13.15 -8.02 12.29
CA ARG A 219 -14.00 -9.03 11.63
C ARG A 219 -15.31 -8.44 11.13
N THR A 220 -15.99 -7.64 11.95
CA THR A 220 -17.26 -6.99 11.58
C THR A 220 -17.04 -6.01 10.43
N ARG A 221 -16.01 -5.17 10.53
CA ARG A 221 -15.64 -4.22 9.47
C ARG A 221 -15.38 -4.94 8.14
N VAL A 222 -14.48 -5.91 8.12
CA VAL A 222 -14.10 -6.67 6.92
C VAL A 222 -15.30 -7.40 6.31
N SER A 223 -16.21 -7.92 7.14
CA SER A 223 -17.45 -8.56 6.66
C SER A 223 -18.39 -7.56 5.98
N VAL A 224 -18.59 -6.36 6.55
CA VAL A 224 -19.49 -5.34 5.99
C VAL A 224 -18.89 -4.74 4.71
N GLU A 225 -17.63 -4.29 4.75
CA GLU A 225 -16.91 -3.75 3.59
C GLU A 225 -16.84 -4.78 2.45
N GLY A 226 -16.39 -6.01 2.75
CA GLY A 226 -16.21 -7.06 1.75
C GLY A 226 -17.53 -7.47 1.08
N THR A 227 -18.61 -7.57 1.84
CA THR A 227 -19.94 -7.87 1.29
C THR A 227 -20.43 -6.72 0.40
N ALA A 228 -20.30 -5.46 0.84
CA ALA A 228 -20.72 -4.30 0.05
C ALA A 228 -19.93 -4.19 -1.27
N VAL A 229 -18.60 -4.36 -1.24
CA VAL A 229 -17.76 -4.36 -2.45
C VAL A 229 -18.15 -5.49 -3.41
N LEU A 230 -18.35 -6.71 -2.90
CA LEU A 230 -18.73 -7.85 -3.73
C LEU A 230 -20.09 -7.64 -4.40
N VAL A 231 -21.09 -7.14 -3.67
CA VAL A 231 -22.41 -6.81 -4.24
C VAL A 231 -22.30 -5.65 -5.24
N ARG A 232 -21.48 -4.62 -4.98
CA ARG A 232 -21.22 -3.52 -5.94
C ARG A 232 -20.70 -4.09 -7.26
N CYS A 233 -19.64 -4.91 -7.23
CA CYS A 233 -19.05 -5.50 -8.43
C CYS A 233 -20.04 -6.37 -9.21
N LEU A 234 -20.77 -7.25 -8.53
CA LEU A 234 -21.79 -8.10 -9.16
C LEU A 234 -22.93 -7.28 -9.77
N LEU A 235 -23.40 -6.25 -9.07
CA LEU A 235 -24.48 -5.39 -9.53
C LEU A 235 -24.06 -4.50 -10.71
N THR A 236 -22.85 -3.94 -10.71
CA THR A 236 -22.30 -3.21 -11.87
C THR A 236 -22.25 -4.14 -13.10
N CYS A 237 -21.73 -5.35 -12.94
CA CYS A 237 -21.68 -6.33 -14.03
C CYS A 237 -23.09 -6.72 -14.51
N ALA A 238 -24.00 -7.05 -13.61
CA ALA A 238 -25.36 -7.46 -13.95
C ALA A 238 -26.15 -6.35 -14.66
N LEU A 239 -26.11 -5.11 -14.17
CA LEU A 239 -26.80 -3.97 -14.78
C LEU A 239 -26.19 -3.59 -16.14
N THR A 240 -24.87 -3.67 -16.29
CA THR A 240 -24.21 -3.41 -17.58
C THR A 240 -24.58 -4.47 -18.62
N VAL A 241 -24.56 -5.76 -18.24
CA VAL A 241 -24.98 -6.87 -19.11
C VAL A 241 -26.47 -6.76 -19.47
N TYR A 242 -27.33 -6.42 -18.49
CA TYR A 242 -28.76 -6.21 -18.72
C TYR A 242 -29.01 -5.05 -19.68
N GLY A 243 -28.38 -3.88 -19.45
CA GLY A 243 -28.50 -2.71 -20.31
C GLY A 243 -28.03 -2.98 -21.74
N ALA A 244 -26.91 -3.69 -21.92
CA ALA A 244 -26.44 -4.08 -23.24
C ALA A 244 -27.42 -5.05 -23.96
N ARG A 245 -28.04 -5.98 -23.23
CA ARG A 245 -29.02 -6.92 -23.78
C ARG A 245 -30.37 -6.29 -24.09
N SER A 246 -30.84 -5.33 -23.29
CA SER A 246 -32.11 -4.64 -23.53
C SER A 246 -32.06 -3.71 -24.74
N THR A 247 -30.92 -3.05 -25.01
CA THR A 247 -30.69 -2.31 -26.26
C THR A 247 -30.80 -3.24 -27.50
N VAL A 248 -30.33 -4.48 -27.41
CA VAL A 248 -30.41 -5.47 -28.50
C VAL A 248 -31.84 -6.00 -28.71
N MET A 249 -32.60 -6.26 -27.64
CA MET A 249 -33.97 -6.81 -27.76
C MET A 249 -35.06 -5.76 -28.04
N GLY A 250 -34.81 -4.48 -27.79
CA GLY A 250 -35.80 -3.40 -27.92
C GLY A 250 -35.83 -2.65 -29.26
N SER A 251 -35.05 -3.06 -30.26
CA SER A 251 -34.82 -2.24 -31.47
C SER A 251 -35.92 -2.35 -32.53
N SER A 252 -36.97 -1.52 -32.37
CA SER A 252 -37.83 -1.03 -33.46
C SER A 252 -37.89 0.51 -33.51
N SER A 253 -36.84 1.21 -33.06
CA SER A 253 -36.65 2.66 -33.28
C SER A 253 -35.19 3.10 -33.18
N THR A 254 -34.85 4.14 -33.95
CA THR A 254 -33.52 4.46 -34.48
C THR A 254 -32.55 5.15 -33.51
N SER A 255 -32.36 4.63 -32.28
CA SER A 255 -31.38 5.18 -31.33
C SER A 255 -30.65 4.08 -30.57
N ASN A 256 -29.55 3.60 -31.16
CA ASN A 256 -28.76 2.46 -30.70
C ASN A 256 -27.83 2.84 -29.52
N LYS A 257 -28.39 3.39 -28.44
CA LYS A 257 -27.66 3.88 -27.26
C LYS A 257 -27.79 2.90 -26.09
N ASN A 258 -26.68 2.61 -25.42
CA ASN A 258 -26.63 1.72 -24.26
C ASN A 258 -27.36 2.37 -23.06
N THR A 259 -28.65 2.03 -22.88
CA THR A 259 -29.58 2.81 -22.05
C THR A 259 -29.19 2.92 -20.58
N MET A 260 -28.37 2.00 -20.06
CA MET A 260 -27.90 2.00 -18.67
C MET A 260 -26.40 2.30 -18.49
N GLY A 261 -25.65 2.64 -19.56
CA GLY A 261 -24.18 2.63 -19.58
C GLY A 261 -23.48 3.17 -18.32
N VAL A 262 -23.45 4.49 -18.14
CA VAL A 262 -22.85 5.13 -16.94
C VAL A 262 -23.70 4.90 -15.69
N LEU A 263 -25.04 4.85 -15.86
CA LEU A 263 -26.00 4.72 -14.77
C LEU A 263 -25.86 3.42 -13.98
N ALA A 264 -25.44 2.32 -14.62
CA ALA A 264 -25.19 1.03 -13.98
C ALA A 264 -24.10 1.12 -12.89
N PHE A 265 -23.03 1.88 -13.14
CA PHE A 265 -21.98 2.15 -12.16
C PHE A 265 -22.50 3.00 -10.99
N ALA A 266 -23.34 4.00 -11.29
CA ALA A 266 -23.90 4.90 -10.28
C ALA A 266 -24.94 4.23 -9.37
N ILE A 267 -25.83 3.39 -9.92
CA ILE A 267 -26.76 2.58 -9.13
C ILE A 267 -25.98 1.62 -8.24
N ALA A 268 -24.96 0.95 -8.77
CA ALA A 268 -24.13 0.03 -7.97
C ALA A 268 -23.38 0.74 -6.84
N GLN A 269 -22.86 1.95 -7.08
CA GLN A 269 -22.23 2.76 -6.03
C GLN A 269 -23.24 3.30 -5.01
N PHE A 270 -24.46 3.65 -5.42
CA PHE A 270 -25.51 4.04 -4.48
C PHE A 270 -25.93 2.88 -3.57
N VAL A 271 -26.10 1.68 -4.15
CA VAL A 271 -26.36 0.45 -3.38
C VAL A 271 -25.20 0.09 -2.46
N TYR A 272 -23.94 0.30 -2.88
CA TYR A 272 -22.76 0.15 -2.01
C TYR A 272 -22.87 1.02 -0.76
N GLY A 273 -23.15 2.32 -0.90
CA GLY A 273 -23.34 3.22 0.24
C GLY A 273 -24.45 2.75 1.19
N LEU A 274 -25.60 2.34 0.65
CA LEU A 274 -26.71 1.78 1.43
C LEU A 274 -26.32 0.49 2.19
N LEU A 275 -25.53 -0.40 1.57
CA LEU A 275 -25.06 -1.63 2.20
C LEU A 275 -24.04 -1.37 3.31
N ILE A 276 -23.15 -0.38 3.14
CA ILE A 276 -22.24 0.06 4.20
C ILE A 276 -23.04 0.60 5.40
N LEU A 277 -23.97 1.53 5.17
CA LEU A 277 -24.80 2.10 6.24
C LEU A 277 -25.66 1.03 6.94
N GLY A 278 -26.39 0.22 6.16
CA GLY A 278 -27.25 -0.85 6.66
C GLY A 278 -26.47 -1.97 7.36
N GLY A 279 -25.31 -2.36 6.84
CA GLY A 279 -24.44 -3.36 7.43
C GLY A 279 -23.90 -2.96 8.81
N PHE A 280 -23.45 -1.71 8.94
CA PHE A 280 -23.06 -1.18 10.25
C PHE A 280 -24.25 -1.03 11.21
N LEU A 281 -25.40 -0.55 10.76
CA LEU A 281 -26.62 -0.48 11.58
C LEU A 281 -27.02 -1.86 12.11
N MET A 282 -27.04 -2.89 11.24
CA MET A 282 -27.34 -4.27 11.64
C MET A 282 -26.31 -4.83 12.62
N ALA A 283 -25.01 -4.58 12.40
CA ALA A 283 -23.95 -5.04 13.31
C ALA A 283 -24.06 -4.42 14.72
N PHE A 284 -24.25 -3.10 14.80
CA PHE A 284 -24.46 -2.42 16.09
C PHE A 284 -25.79 -2.82 16.74
N TRP A 285 -26.86 -3.02 15.96
CA TRP A 285 -28.15 -3.47 16.48
C TRP A 285 -28.09 -4.90 17.05
N SER A 286 -27.43 -5.83 16.33
CA SER A 286 -27.16 -7.20 16.78
C SER A 286 -26.40 -7.20 18.12
N LYS A 287 -25.25 -6.52 18.20
CA LYS A 287 -24.48 -6.40 19.46
C LYS A 287 -25.27 -5.75 20.59
N SER A 288 -26.08 -4.73 20.29
CA SER A 288 -26.95 -4.10 21.31
C SER A 288 -28.05 -5.03 21.84
N THR A 289 -28.50 -5.98 21.01
CA THR A 289 -29.52 -6.97 21.37
C THR A 289 -28.93 -8.11 22.18
N GLU A 290 -27.70 -8.54 21.86
CA GLU A 290 -26.91 -9.48 22.67
C GLU A 290 -26.68 -8.92 24.08
N ARG A 291 -26.24 -7.66 24.19
CA ARG A 291 -26.11 -6.97 25.48
C ARG A 291 -27.40 -7.02 26.30
N ARG A 292 -28.56 -6.68 25.70
CA ARG A 292 -29.86 -6.75 26.39
C ARG A 292 -30.25 -8.15 26.88
N LYS A 293 -29.82 -9.21 26.19
CA LYS A 293 -30.04 -10.60 26.64
C LYS A 293 -29.13 -10.92 27.83
N HIS A 294 -27.85 -10.59 27.73
CA HIS A 294 -26.88 -10.81 28.80
C HIS A 294 -27.23 -10.01 30.07
N ASP A 295 -27.57 -8.72 29.95
CA ASP A 295 -28.03 -7.88 31.05
C ASP A 295 -29.25 -8.49 31.76
N ARG A 296 -30.24 -8.98 31.00
CA ARG A 296 -31.42 -9.68 31.56
C ARG A 296 -31.05 -10.99 32.27
N GLN A 297 -30.10 -11.76 31.74
CA GLN A 297 -29.61 -12.97 32.39
C GLN A 297 -28.86 -12.65 33.69
N ARG A 298 -28.03 -11.60 33.73
CA ARG A 298 -27.36 -11.15 34.96
C ARG A 298 -28.35 -10.70 36.03
N VAL A 299 -29.36 -9.91 35.65
CA VAL A 299 -30.41 -9.47 36.59
C VAL A 299 -31.22 -10.66 37.12
N ALA A 300 -31.69 -11.56 36.24
CA ALA A 300 -32.42 -12.75 36.67
C ALA A 300 -31.58 -13.69 37.56
N ALA A 301 -30.29 -13.86 37.26
CA ALA A 301 -29.38 -14.65 38.10
C ALA A 301 -29.11 -13.99 39.46
N ALA A 302 -28.97 -12.66 39.50
CA ALA A 302 -28.83 -11.90 40.74
C ALA A 302 -30.12 -11.97 41.59
N GLU A 303 -31.29 -11.82 40.97
CA GLU A 303 -32.60 -11.91 41.64
C GLU A 303 -32.83 -13.30 42.25
N MET A 304 -32.53 -14.37 41.50
CA MET A 304 -32.53 -15.74 42.02
C MET A 304 -31.55 -15.95 43.19
N LYS A 305 -30.39 -15.26 43.17
CA LYS A 305 -29.38 -15.31 44.24
C LYS A 305 -29.79 -14.49 45.47
N TYR A 306 -30.53 -13.39 45.31
CA TYR A 306 -31.10 -12.60 46.39
C TYR A 306 -32.24 -13.34 47.12
N LEU A 307 -33.04 -14.14 46.40
CA LEU A 307 -34.09 -14.98 46.97
C LEU A 307 -33.55 -16.21 47.72
N GLY A 308 -32.29 -16.62 47.47
CA GLY A 308 -31.58 -17.69 48.19
C GLY A 308 -30.62 -17.15 49.25
N HIS A 309 -31.13 -16.82 50.43
CA HIS A 309 -30.44 -15.95 51.39
C HIS A 309 -29.12 -16.51 51.99
N LYS A 310 -27.97 -15.93 51.59
CA LYS A 310 -26.79 -15.73 52.45
C LYS A 310 -25.89 -14.59 51.95
N SER A 311 -25.37 -13.80 52.90
CA SER A 311 -24.59 -12.55 52.69
C SER A 311 -23.12 -12.80 52.28
N PRO A 312 -22.32 -11.76 51.95
CA PRO A 312 -21.48 -11.83 50.75
C PRO A 312 -20.01 -12.09 51.04
N HIS A 313 -19.48 -13.17 50.46
CA HIS A 313 -18.05 -13.24 50.14
C HIS A 313 -17.88 -13.18 48.63
N ILE A 314 -17.33 -12.05 48.19
CA ILE A 314 -16.53 -11.79 47.00
C ILE A 314 -16.53 -12.96 45.99
N ALA A 315 -17.47 -12.92 45.06
CA ALA A 315 -17.29 -13.56 43.76
C ALA A 315 -16.63 -12.52 42.84
N GLU A 316 -15.29 -12.46 42.87
CA GLU A 316 -14.46 -11.80 41.85
C GLU A 316 -14.57 -12.55 40.50
N GLU A 317 -15.79 -12.63 39.95
CA GLU A 317 -16.01 -13.14 38.60
C GLU A 317 -15.75 -12.02 37.59
N LYS A 318 -14.46 -11.81 37.29
CA LYS A 318 -13.93 -11.11 36.11
C LYS A 318 -14.74 -9.89 35.67
N GLU A 319 -14.54 -8.77 36.36
CA GLU A 319 -15.06 -7.47 35.94
C GLU A 319 -14.36 -6.96 34.65
N ASP A 320 -13.19 -7.49 34.33
CA ASP A 320 -12.27 -7.09 33.24
C ASP A 320 -12.74 -7.28 31.78
N GLN A 321 -13.99 -7.74 31.52
CA GLN A 321 -14.44 -8.04 30.14
C GLN A 321 -15.75 -7.37 29.70
N ILE A 322 -16.34 -6.47 30.49
CA ILE A 322 -17.73 -6.02 30.27
C ILE A 322 -17.84 -4.60 29.67
N ASP A 323 -16.74 -3.86 29.58
CA ASP A 323 -16.70 -2.49 29.01
C ASP A 323 -16.74 -2.42 27.48
N ASP A 324 -16.89 -3.56 26.79
CA ASP A 324 -16.68 -3.67 25.33
C ASP A 324 -17.92 -3.44 24.45
N PHE A 325 -19.07 -3.11 25.05
CA PHE A 325 -20.37 -3.06 24.35
C PHE A 325 -21.01 -1.66 24.34
N VAL A 326 -20.74 -0.90 23.28
CA VAL A 326 -21.30 0.44 23.03
C VAL A 326 -22.81 0.37 22.73
N SER A 327 -23.62 1.07 23.53
CA SER A 327 -25.05 1.25 23.27
C SER A 327 -25.29 2.19 22.09
N LEU A 328 -26.31 1.94 21.27
CA LEU A 328 -26.72 2.84 20.17
C LEU A 328 -26.95 4.29 20.64
N LYS A 329 -27.37 4.51 21.89
CA LYS A 329 -27.53 5.86 22.49
C LYS A 329 -26.20 6.53 22.89
N ALA A 330 -25.08 5.80 22.90
CA ALA A 330 -23.74 6.32 23.15
C ALA A 330 -22.98 6.66 21.85
N LEU A 331 -23.54 6.30 20.68
CA LEU A 331 -23.09 6.82 19.40
C LEU A 331 -23.58 8.25 19.13
N LEU A 332 -24.60 8.74 19.84
CA LEU A 332 -25.08 10.11 19.67
C LEU A 332 -24.13 11.11 20.37
N PRO A 333 -23.89 12.29 19.78
CA PRO A 333 -23.06 13.30 20.39
C PRO A 333 -23.71 13.86 21.66
N ARG A 334 -22.91 14.05 22.71
CA ARG A 334 -23.35 14.58 24.02
C ARG A 334 -22.46 15.73 24.46
N LYS A 335 -22.99 16.65 25.28
CA LYS A 335 -22.18 17.68 25.93
C LYS A 335 -21.20 17.01 26.89
N LEU A 336 -19.93 17.39 26.77
CA LEU A 336 -18.88 17.11 27.72
C LEU A 336 -18.66 18.32 28.61
N ILE A 337 -18.12 18.07 29.80
CA ILE A 337 -17.69 19.10 30.73
C ILE A 337 -16.18 18.94 30.91
N ARG A 338 -15.46 20.06 30.93
CA ARG A 338 -14.11 20.15 31.50
C ARG A 338 -14.14 21.23 32.59
N VAL A 339 -13.33 21.03 33.63
CA VAL A 339 -13.12 22.05 34.67
C VAL A 339 -11.80 22.73 34.34
N ASP A 340 -11.83 24.04 34.13
CA ASP A 340 -10.64 24.85 33.88
C ASP A 340 -9.85 25.09 35.19
N LYS A 341 -8.62 25.58 35.10
CA LYS A 341 -7.73 25.85 36.25
C LYS A 341 -8.32 26.85 37.25
N ASP A 342 -9.25 27.69 36.80
CA ASP A 342 -10.06 28.62 37.61
C ASP A 342 -11.24 27.94 38.36
N GLY A 343 -11.39 26.62 38.29
CA GLY A 343 -12.54 25.89 38.85
C GLY A 343 -13.86 26.07 38.07
N LYS A 344 -13.81 26.67 36.88
CA LYS A 344 -15.00 26.92 36.04
C LYS A 344 -15.30 25.73 35.13
N SER A 345 -16.54 25.24 35.19
CA SER A 345 -17.05 24.19 34.29
C SER A 345 -17.38 24.73 32.90
N GLU A 346 -16.58 24.37 31.90
CA GLU A 346 -16.84 24.66 30.49
C GLU A 346 -17.56 23.50 29.82
N TYR A 347 -18.70 23.79 29.18
CA TYR A 347 -19.51 22.81 28.44
C TYR A 347 -19.16 22.87 26.95
N PHE A 348 -18.72 21.75 26.38
CA PHE A 348 -18.34 21.67 24.96
C PHE A 348 -18.89 20.40 24.29
N TYR A 349 -19.02 20.44 22.96
CA TYR A 349 -19.30 19.25 22.14
C TYR A 349 -18.01 18.78 21.45
N PHE A 350 -17.36 19.68 20.73
CA PHE A 350 -16.11 19.42 20.03
C PHE A 350 -14.94 19.98 20.82
N ASP A 351 -13.89 19.19 20.96
CA ASP A 351 -12.67 19.62 21.63
C ASP A 351 -11.89 20.59 20.74
N THR A 352 -11.55 21.76 21.29
CA THR A 352 -10.88 22.85 20.55
C THR A 352 -9.48 22.46 20.07
N HIS A 353 -8.74 21.64 20.83
CA HIS A 353 -7.41 21.17 20.45
C HIS A 353 -7.50 20.14 19.32
N LEU A 354 -8.39 19.15 19.42
CA LEU A 354 -8.66 18.17 18.37
C LEU A 354 -9.24 18.82 17.10
N LEU A 355 -10.04 19.89 17.21
CA LEU A 355 -10.49 20.67 16.06
C LEU A 355 -9.34 21.44 15.38
N LYS A 356 -8.45 22.07 16.16
CA LYS A 356 -7.26 22.76 15.63
C LYS A 356 -6.33 21.77 14.93
N LEU A 357 -6.10 20.61 15.55
CA LEU A 357 -5.35 19.50 14.99
C LEU A 357 -6.01 18.95 13.72
N SER A 358 -7.34 18.74 13.72
CA SER A 358 -8.11 18.33 12.54
C SER A 358 -7.92 19.30 11.38
N LYS A 359 -7.97 20.62 11.61
CA LYS A 359 -7.72 21.64 10.56
C LYS A 359 -6.32 21.49 9.96
N THR A 360 -5.29 21.33 10.79
CA THR A 360 -3.91 21.12 10.34
C THR A 360 -3.76 19.81 9.54
N LEU A 361 -4.37 18.72 10.01
CA LEU A 361 -4.32 17.42 9.34
C LEU A 361 -5.15 17.41 8.04
N THR A 362 -6.29 18.11 7.98
CA THR A 362 -7.07 18.29 6.74
C THR A 362 -6.26 19.03 5.67
N ALA A 363 -5.45 20.03 6.04
CA ALA A 363 -4.57 20.70 5.09
C ALA A 363 -3.47 19.76 4.54
N GLN A 364 -2.90 18.89 5.39
CA GLN A 364 -1.99 17.83 4.95
C GLN A 364 -2.71 16.77 4.08
N SER A 365 -3.96 16.45 4.40
CA SER A 365 -4.78 15.56 3.59
C SER A 365 -5.07 16.16 2.21
N LEU A 366 -5.42 17.45 2.08
CA LEU A 366 -5.60 18.09 0.77
C LEU A 366 -4.37 17.89 -0.15
N LEU A 367 -3.16 18.04 0.40
CA LEU A 367 -1.92 17.75 -0.33
C LEU A 367 -1.82 16.25 -0.70
N LYS A 368 -2.13 15.32 0.22
CA LYS A 368 -2.20 13.89 -0.09
C LYS A 368 -3.21 13.57 -1.19
N HIS A 369 -4.38 14.20 -1.21
CA HIS A 369 -5.42 14.00 -2.22
C HIS A 369 -4.91 14.33 -3.63
N ILE A 370 -4.19 15.46 -3.76
CA ILE A 370 -3.53 15.85 -5.02
C ILE A 370 -2.41 14.85 -5.38
N LEU A 371 -1.66 14.36 -4.39
CA LEU A 371 -0.61 13.35 -4.59
C LEU A 371 -1.16 11.97 -5.01
N THR A 372 -2.36 11.58 -4.58
CA THR A 372 -2.93 10.24 -4.81
C THR A 372 -3.91 10.16 -5.97
N GLU A 373 -4.71 11.19 -6.19
CA GLU A 373 -5.71 11.26 -7.28
C GLU A 373 -5.26 12.19 -8.42
N GLY A 374 -4.00 12.66 -8.37
CA GLY A 374 -3.45 13.60 -9.34
C GLY A 374 -3.48 13.09 -10.78
N ASP A 375 -3.38 11.77 -11.01
CA ASP A 375 -3.53 11.18 -12.33
C ASP A 375 -4.97 11.28 -12.86
N LYS A 376 -5.97 10.97 -12.03
CA LYS A 376 -7.39 11.20 -12.37
C LYS A 376 -7.71 12.68 -12.55
N MET A 377 -7.16 13.58 -11.72
CA MET A 377 -7.34 15.03 -11.86
C MET A 377 -6.79 15.54 -13.20
N LEU A 378 -5.59 15.11 -13.57
CA LEU A 378 -4.96 15.42 -14.85
C LEU A 378 -5.78 14.87 -16.01
N MET A 379 -6.17 13.60 -15.97
CA MET A 379 -6.98 12.96 -17.00
C MET A 379 -8.36 13.63 -17.15
N ALA A 380 -9.04 13.95 -16.05
CA ALA A 380 -10.32 14.65 -16.05
C ALA A 380 -10.23 16.09 -16.61
N ARG A 381 -9.06 16.75 -16.49
CA ARG A 381 -8.87 18.13 -16.97
C ARG A 381 -8.39 18.22 -18.42
N PHE A 382 -7.57 17.28 -18.88
CA PHE A 382 -6.85 17.37 -20.16
C PHE A 382 -7.25 16.33 -21.20
N THR A 383 -8.06 15.33 -20.87
CA THR A 383 -8.39 14.23 -21.82
C THR A 383 -9.89 13.94 -21.86
N GLY A 384 -10.37 13.46 -23.02
CA GLY A 384 -11.77 13.04 -23.19
C GLY A 384 -12.10 11.67 -22.59
N PRO A 385 -13.40 11.33 -22.46
CA PRO A 385 -13.87 10.07 -21.88
C PRO A 385 -13.23 8.79 -22.43
N SER A 386 -12.98 8.70 -23.74
CA SER A 386 -12.42 7.49 -24.35
C SER A 386 -11.00 7.21 -23.86
N ALA A 387 -10.11 8.22 -23.88
CA ALA A 387 -8.75 8.13 -23.33
C ALA A 387 -8.73 7.85 -21.81
N GLN A 388 -9.67 8.43 -21.05
CA GLN A 388 -9.86 8.11 -19.63
C GLN A 388 -10.18 6.62 -19.43
N GLY A 389 -11.01 6.05 -20.31
CA GLY A 389 -11.33 4.62 -20.34
C GLY A 389 -10.18 3.73 -20.72
N GLU A 390 -9.42 4.10 -21.77
CA GLU A 390 -8.20 3.40 -22.18
C GLU A 390 -7.17 3.33 -21.04
N TYR A 391 -6.92 4.46 -20.36
CA TYR A 391 -6.04 4.49 -19.19
C TYR A 391 -6.59 3.64 -18.04
N ALA A 392 -7.88 3.78 -17.67
CA ALA A 392 -8.49 2.99 -16.60
C ALA A 392 -8.47 1.48 -16.91
N PHE A 393 -8.68 1.10 -18.17
CA PHE A 393 -8.52 -0.27 -18.65
C PHE A 393 -7.07 -0.74 -18.50
N VAL A 394 -6.12 -0.02 -19.10
CA VAL A 394 -4.70 -0.43 -19.13
C VAL A 394 -4.10 -0.45 -17.73
N VAL A 395 -4.40 0.49 -16.84
CA VAL A 395 -3.94 0.46 -15.45
C VAL A 395 -4.45 -0.79 -14.74
N ASN A 396 -5.68 -1.23 -14.98
CA ASN A 396 -6.21 -2.44 -14.33
C ASN A 396 -5.55 -3.74 -14.81
N TYR A 397 -5.09 -3.81 -16.06
CA TYR A 397 -4.42 -4.99 -16.63
C TYR A 397 -2.91 -4.92 -16.41
N GLY A 398 -2.29 -3.80 -16.76
CA GLY A 398 -0.86 -3.55 -16.62
C GLY A 398 -0.38 -3.58 -15.16
N SER A 399 -1.16 -3.04 -14.21
CA SER A 399 -0.77 -3.13 -12.78
C SER A 399 -1.03 -4.50 -12.16
N LEU A 400 -1.69 -5.43 -12.86
CA LEU A 400 -1.94 -6.78 -12.35
C LEU A 400 -0.64 -7.50 -12.01
N ILE A 401 0.40 -7.35 -12.83
CA ILE A 401 1.72 -7.94 -12.54
C ILE A 401 2.39 -7.28 -11.34
N ALA A 402 2.29 -5.96 -11.22
CA ALA A 402 2.81 -5.25 -10.05
C ALA A 402 2.12 -5.72 -8.77
N ARG A 403 0.81 -5.98 -8.82
CA ARG A 403 0.02 -6.51 -7.70
C ARG A 403 0.33 -7.97 -7.36
N ILE A 404 0.63 -8.81 -8.36
CA ILE A 404 0.84 -10.26 -8.16
C ILE A 404 2.30 -10.62 -7.84
N LEU A 405 3.26 -9.95 -8.50
CA LEU A 405 4.69 -10.27 -8.38
C LEU A 405 5.45 -9.22 -7.58
N PHE A 406 5.36 -7.93 -7.97
CA PHE A 406 6.23 -6.90 -7.38
C PHE A 406 5.82 -6.51 -5.96
N GLN A 407 4.53 -6.36 -5.65
CA GLN A 407 4.05 -5.97 -4.31
C GLN A 407 4.52 -6.96 -3.22
N PRO A 408 4.36 -8.30 -3.37
CA PRO A 408 4.94 -9.24 -2.43
C PRO A 408 6.47 -9.16 -2.33
N MET A 409 7.18 -8.96 -3.46
CA MET A 409 8.64 -8.83 -3.44
C MET A 409 9.11 -7.54 -2.75
N GLU A 410 8.36 -6.44 -2.88
CA GLU A 410 8.60 -5.17 -2.21
C GLU A 410 8.43 -5.32 -0.69
N GLU A 411 7.33 -5.93 -0.25
CA GLU A 411 7.06 -6.17 1.17
C GLU A 411 8.11 -7.09 1.80
N ILE A 412 8.45 -8.21 1.14
CA ILE A 412 9.52 -9.12 1.56
C ILE A 412 10.86 -8.37 1.61
N SER A 413 11.17 -7.52 0.63
CA SER A 413 12.40 -6.72 0.61
C SER A 413 12.46 -5.75 1.80
N ARG A 414 11.37 -5.01 2.07
CA ARG A 414 11.28 -4.08 3.22
C ARG A 414 11.58 -4.79 4.54
N THR A 415 10.98 -5.97 4.77
CA THR A 415 11.20 -6.78 5.98
C THR A 415 12.59 -7.41 6.04
N LEU A 416 13.16 -7.82 4.90
CA LEU A 416 14.49 -8.40 4.81
C LEU A 416 15.57 -7.35 5.10
N PHE A 417 15.46 -6.15 4.52
CA PHE A 417 16.45 -5.08 4.72
C PHE A 417 16.36 -4.47 6.12
N SER A 418 15.17 -4.32 6.71
CA SER A 418 15.05 -3.79 8.07
C SER A 418 15.63 -4.74 9.13
N ARG A 419 15.60 -6.06 8.90
CA ARG A 419 16.25 -7.07 9.76
C ARG A 419 17.75 -7.20 9.50
N LEU A 420 18.21 -7.13 8.25
CA LEU A 420 19.65 -7.21 7.94
C LEU A 420 20.44 -5.97 8.39
N LEU A 421 19.77 -4.82 8.53
CA LEU A 421 20.40 -3.54 8.85
C LEU A 421 19.94 -2.95 10.20
N SER A 422 19.16 -3.70 11.00
CA SER A 422 18.78 -3.29 12.37
C SER A 422 20.00 -2.92 13.20
N ASP A 423 21.04 -3.74 13.09
CA ASP A 423 22.23 -3.66 13.94
C ASP A 423 23.19 -2.56 13.50
N VAL A 424 23.03 -2.02 12.28
CA VAL A 424 23.82 -0.89 11.76
C VAL A 424 23.25 0.44 12.24
N GLY A 425 21.96 0.47 12.56
CA GLY A 425 21.23 1.64 13.05
C GLY A 425 20.95 2.72 11.97
N PRO A 426 19.90 3.53 12.15
CA PRO A 426 19.75 4.77 11.40
C PRO A 426 20.89 5.72 11.80
N ALA A 427 21.49 6.41 10.82
CA ALA A 427 22.64 7.27 11.06
C ALA A 427 22.37 8.28 12.18
N SER A 428 23.10 8.16 13.29
CA SER A 428 22.97 9.08 14.42
C SER A 428 23.28 10.50 13.95
N SER A 429 22.49 11.46 14.45
CA SER A 429 22.77 12.87 14.19
C SER A 429 24.10 13.24 14.83
N PRO A 430 24.90 14.16 14.25
CA PRO A 430 26.03 14.73 14.99
C PRO A 430 25.48 15.36 16.27
N GLU A 431 25.98 14.91 17.42
CA GLU A 431 25.49 15.37 18.71
C GLU A 431 25.78 16.87 18.88
N THR A 432 24.80 17.58 19.44
CA THR A 432 24.94 18.98 19.84
C THR A 432 26.09 19.08 20.84
N SER A 433 27.09 19.90 20.55
CA SER A 433 28.21 20.14 21.45
C SER A 433 27.73 20.76 22.77
N SER A 434 27.64 19.95 23.82
CA SER A 434 27.53 20.42 25.20
C SER A 434 28.88 21.01 25.63
N ILE A 435 28.90 22.34 25.83
CA ILE A 435 30.07 23.01 26.40
C ILE A 435 30.00 22.87 27.92
N GLU A 436 30.64 21.83 28.46
CA GLU A 436 30.83 21.69 29.89
C GLU A 436 32.01 22.57 30.33
N LYS A 437 31.74 23.60 31.14
CA LYS A 437 32.78 24.50 31.68
C LYS A 437 33.30 23.96 33.01
N THR A 438 34.45 23.30 33.00
CA THR A 438 35.20 23.02 34.23
C THR A 438 35.85 24.29 34.77
N SER A 439 35.85 24.46 36.09
CA SER A 439 36.25 25.67 36.83
C SER A 439 37.77 25.92 36.95
N SER A 440 38.56 25.47 35.97
CA SER A 440 39.98 25.81 35.83
C SER A 440 40.27 26.24 34.39
N GLY A 441 40.87 27.43 34.24
CA GLY A 441 40.91 28.19 32.99
C GLY A 441 41.90 27.70 31.93
N SER A 442 41.90 26.40 31.59
CA SER A 442 42.65 25.86 30.45
C SER A 442 41.68 25.48 29.32
N THR A 443 41.75 26.17 28.18
CA THR A 443 41.05 25.77 26.96
C THR A 443 41.88 24.71 26.23
N THR A 444 41.74 23.46 26.64
CA THR A 444 42.19 22.33 25.82
C THR A 444 41.06 21.97 24.87
N THR A 445 41.18 22.34 23.59
CA THR A 445 40.25 21.91 22.55
C THR A 445 40.53 20.46 22.18
N THR A 446 40.07 19.53 23.02
CA THR A 446 40.03 18.11 22.68
C THR A 446 38.94 17.92 21.63
N THR A 447 39.28 18.07 20.35
CA THR A 447 38.40 17.67 19.26
C THR A 447 38.33 16.15 19.24
N THR A 448 37.48 15.58 20.09
CA THR A 448 37.09 14.17 20.02
C THR A 448 36.26 14.00 18.75
N THR A 449 36.95 13.84 17.61
CA THR A 449 36.34 13.37 16.37
C THR A 449 35.83 11.95 16.64
N ALA A 450 34.58 11.84 17.07
CA ALA A 450 33.95 10.57 17.35
C ALA A 450 34.07 9.68 16.10
N ASN A 451 34.77 8.56 16.24
CA ASN A 451 35.03 7.66 15.14
C ASN A 451 33.72 7.03 14.64
N ILE A 452 33.16 7.62 13.58
CA ILE A 452 32.11 7.03 12.72
C ILE A 452 32.58 5.67 12.13
N HIS A 453 33.86 5.34 12.29
CA HIS A 453 34.56 4.21 11.69
C HIS A 453 34.46 2.87 12.43
N ASN A 454 33.92 2.81 13.66
CA ASN A 454 33.86 1.58 14.47
C ASN A 454 32.62 0.71 14.14
N VAL A 455 32.39 0.46 12.84
CA VAL A 455 31.47 -0.58 12.38
C VAL A 455 32.14 -1.93 12.59
N THR A 456 31.50 -2.83 13.34
CA THR A 456 32.01 -4.19 13.57
C THR A 456 32.15 -4.97 12.25
N GLU A 457 33.05 -5.95 12.21
CA GLU A 457 33.24 -6.79 11.02
C GLU A 457 31.95 -7.48 10.58
N THR A 458 31.13 -7.93 11.53
CA THR A 458 29.79 -8.50 11.31
C THR A 458 28.82 -7.50 10.68
N GLN A 459 28.71 -6.27 11.21
CA GLN A 459 27.89 -5.21 10.61
C GLN A 459 28.36 -4.86 9.18
N ARG A 460 29.69 -4.83 8.95
CA ARG A 460 30.26 -4.58 7.62
C ARG A 460 29.94 -5.72 6.63
N ALA A 461 29.99 -6.98 7.10
CA ALA A 461 29.58 -8.14 6.31
C ALA A 461 28.09 -8.07 5.96
N ASN A 462 27.22 -7.76 6.94
CA ASN A 462 25.77 -7.60 6.72
C ASN A 462 25.45 -6.47 5.72
N LEU A 463 26.19 -5.36 5.77
CA LEU A 463 26.03 -4.23 4.85
C LEU A 463 26.51 -4.55 3.42
N LEU A 464 27.61 -5.30 3.26
CA LEU A 464 28.05 -5.78 1.96
C LEU A 464 27.07 -6.82 1.37
N LEU A 465 26.54 -7.70 2.23
CA LEU A 465 25.50 -8.65 1.89
C LEU A 465 24.23 -7.93 1.44
N SER A 466 23.73 -6.95 2.20
CA SER A 466 22.52 -6.19 1.84
C SER A 466 22.68 -5.45 0.51
N ARG A 467 23.84 -4.81 0.28
CA ARG A 467 24.14 -4.16 -1.00
C ARG A 467 24.11 -5.15 -2.17
N ASN A 468 24.72 -6.33 -1.99
CA ASN A 468 24.77 -7.35 -3.03
C ASN A 468 23.37 -7.95 -3.27
N LEU A 469 22.57 -8.19 -2.23
CA LEU A 469 21.18 -8.65 -2.33
C LEU A 469 20.30 -7.64 -3.07
N LEU A 470 20.44 -6.34 -2.76
CA LEU A 470 19.74 -5.26 -3.47
C LEU A 470 20.05 -5.30 -4.98
N LEU A 471 21.32 -5.40 -5.37
CA LEU A 471 21.73 -5.48 -6.77
C LEU A 471 21.17 -6.74 -7.46
N THR A 472 21.15 -7.89 -6.77
CA THR A 472 20.58 -9.14 -7.28
C THR A 472 19.05 -9.05 -7.46
N ILE A 473 18.32 -8.47 -6.50
CA ILE A 473 16.87 -8.27 -6.59
C ILE A 473 16.52 -7.28 -7.72
N MET A 474 17.30 -6.21 -7.88
CA MET A 474 17.10 -5.26 -8.98
C MET A 474 17.45 -5.88 -10.34
N LYS A 475 18.51 -6.69 -10.43
CA LYS A 475 18.85 -7.44 -11.65
C LYS A 475 17.73 -8.41 -12.04
N PHE A 476 17.12 -9.08 -11.06
CA PHE A 476 15.93 -9.91 -11.29
C PHE A 476 14.77 -9.09 -11.87
N HIS A 477 14.48 -7.91 -11.33
CA HIS A 477 13.43 -7.03 -11.85
C HIS A 477 13.74 -6.50 -13.26
N VAL A 478 15.01 -6.20 -13.58
CA VAL A 478 15.40 -5.81 -14.95
C VAL A 478 15.27 -6.97 -15.94
N LEU A 479 15.70 -8.18 -15.58
CA LEU A 479 15.52 -9.37 -16.43
C LEU A 479 14.03 -9.67 -16.65
N LEU A 480 13.23 -9.64 -15.59
CA LEU A 480 11.79 -9.87 -15.66
C LEU A 480 11.09 -8.78 -16.48
N GLY A 481 11.43 -7.51 -16.28
CA GLY A 481 10.92 -6.40 -17.08
C GLY A 481 11.35 -6.43 -18.55
N SER A 482 12.55 -6.94 -18.85
CA SER A 482 13.02 -7.15 -20.23
C SER A 482 12.18 -8.21 -20.96
N ILE A 483 11.66 -9.22 -20.25
CA ILE A 483 10.68 -10.16 -20.79
C ILE A 483 9.38 -9.42 -21.16
N PHE A 484 8.88 -8.52 -20.31
CA PHE A 484 7.67 -7.73 -20.63
C PHE A 484 7.86 -6.77 -21.78
N ILE A 485 9.03 -6.15 -21.94
CA ILE A 485 9.33 -5.31 -23.11
C ILE A 485 9.43 -6.18 -24.38
N ALA A 486 10.20 -7.27 -24.38
CA ALA A 486 10.43 -8.08 -25.58
C ALA A 486 9.18 -8.87 -26.04
N PHE A 487 8.36 -9.36 -25.11
CA PHE A 487 7.23 -10.27 -25.39
C PHE A 487 5.86 -9.70 -25.02
N GLY A 488 5.77 -8.58 -24.32
CA GLY A 488 4.51 -7.90 -24.03
C GLY A 488 4.14 -6.87 -25.09
N THR A 489 5.06 -5.97 -25.43
CA THR A 489 4.85 -4.79 -26.30
C THR A 489 4.17 -5.12 -27.63
N HIS A 490 4.54 -6.22 -28.29
CA HIS A 490 4.01 -6.62 -29.61
C HIS A 490 2.87 -7.64 -29.57
N TYR A 491 2.39 -8.01 -28.37
CA TYR A 491 1.29 -8.96 -28.19
C TYR A 491 0.05 -8.32 -27.55
N THR A 492 0.06 -7.02 -27.27
CA THR A 492 -1.04 -6.34 -26.56
C THR A 492 -2.33 -6.33 -27.36
N ALA A 493 -2.28 -6.10 -28.68
CA ALA A 493 -3.45 -6.14 -29.54
C ALA A 493 -4.06 -7.55 -29.58
N THR A 494 -3.23 -8.57 -29.81
CA THR A 494 -3.62 -9.99 -29.78
C THR A 494 -4.24 -10.38 -28.43
N LEU A 495 -3.62 -9.96 -27.32
CA LEU A 495 -4.10 -10.22 -25.96
C LEU A 495 -5.49 -9.59 -25.73
N ILE A 496 -5.64 -8.29 -26.01
CA ILE A 496 -6.91 -7.57 -25.83
C ILE A 496 -8.02 -8.18 -26.72
N ASP A 497 -7.71 -8.59 -27.95
CA ASP A 497 -8.67 -9.19 -28.87
C ASP A 497 -9.16 -10.57 -28.39
N LEU A 498 -8.27 -11.40 -27.86
CA LEU A 498 -8.62 -12.72 -27.31
C LEU A 498 -9.38 -12.62 -25.98
N VAL A 499 -9.03 -11.63 -25.15
CA VAL A 499 -9.45 -11.55 -23.75
C VAL A 499 -10.71 -10.67 -23.59
N VAL A 500 -10.70 -9.47 -24.17
CA VAL A 500 -11.81 -8.48 -24.09
C VAL A 500 -12.69 -8.49 -25.34
N GLY A 501 -12.06 -8.63 -26.51
CA GLY A 501 -12.73 -8.66 -27.81
C GLY A 501 -12.44 -7.45 -28.71
N GLN A 502 -12.82 -7.60 -29.98
CA GLN A 502 -12.49 -6.69 -31.09
C GLN A 502 -12.81 -5.21 -30.86
N LYS A 503 -13.85 -4.91 -30.07
CA LYS A 503 -14.24 -3.52 -29.72
C LYS A 503 -13.11 -2.75 -29.03
N TRP A 504 -12.30 -3.41 -28.21
CA TRP A 504 -11.19 -2.75 -27.50
C TRP A 504 -9.87 -2.82 -28.27
N SER A 505 -9.61 -3.90 -29.01
CA SER A 505 -8.37 -4.06 -29.77
C SER A 505 -8.31 -3.23 -31.06
N ARG A 506 -9.45 -2.96 -31.71
CA ARG A 506 -9.50 -2.26 -33.01
C ARG A 506 -10.10 -0.85 -32.96
N ASN A 507 -11.02 -0.58 -32.03
CA ASN A 507 -11.73 0.72 -31.98
C ASN A 507 -11.20 1.67 -30.89
N THR A 508 -10.13 1.30 -30.18
CA THR A 508 -9.50 2.14 -29.13
C THR A 508 -7.98 2.03 -29.20
N ASN A 509 -7.26 3.01 -28.65
CA ASN A 509 -5.79 2.98 -28.54
C ASN A 509 -5.29 2.11 -27.38
N ALA A 510 -6.17 1.35 -26.69
CA ALA A 510 -5.79 0.48 -25.58
C ALA A 510 -4.60 -0.47 -25.87
N PRO A 511 -4.42 -1.05 -27.08
CA PRO A 511 -3.22 -1.82 -27.40
C PRO A 511 -1.93 -1.02 -27.32
N ALA A 512 -1.91 0.20 -27.85
CA ALA A 512 -0.73 1.08 -27.83
C ALA A 512 -0.42 1.57 -26.41
N VAL A 513 -1.46 1.95 -25.64
CA VAL A 513 -1.31 2.37 -24.24
C VAL A 513 -0.80 1.20 -23.38
N LEU A 514 -1.29 -0.03 -23.58
CA LEU A 514 -0.80 -1.23 -22.90
C LEU A 514 0.63 -1.59 -23.35
N SER A 515 0.96 -1.37 -24.62
CA SER A 515 2.27 -1.63 -25.21
C SER A 515 3.35 -0.72 -24.60
N LEU A 516 3.03 0.56 -24.39
CA LEU A 516 3.84 1.48 -23.59
C LEU A 516 3.88 1.06 -22.11
N TYR A 517 2.78 0.56 -21.55
CA TYR A 517 2.76 0.08 -20.17
C TYR A 517 3.75 -1.07 -19.93
N CYS A 518 4.03 -1.91 -20.93
CA CYS A 518 5.09 -2.92 -20.84
C CYS A 518 6.50 -2.33 -20.59
N TRP A 519 6.77 -1.11 -21.06
CA TRP A 519 8.00 -0.35 -20.73
C TRP A 519 7.94 0.31 -19.35
N TYR A 520 6.75 0.67 -18.88
CA TYR A 520 6.52 1.22 -17.55
C TYR A 520 6.69 0.18 -16.42
N VAL A 521 6.33 -1.09 -16.66
CA VAL A 521 6.45 -2.21 -15.70
C VAL A 521 7.85 -2.33 -15.07
N PRO A 522 8.99 -2.41 -15.81
CA PRO A 522 10.32 -2.44 -15.19
C PRO A 522 10.62 -1.22 -14.31
N ILE A 523 10.23 -0.03 -14.77
CA ILE A 523 10.45 1.23 -14.01
C ILE A 523 9.69 1.14 -12.68
N MET A 524 8.43 0.70 -12.70
CA MET A 524 7.62 0.51 -11.50
C MET A 524 8.23 -0.52 -10.53
N GLY A 525 8.70 -1.67 -11.04
CA GLY A 525 9.33 -2.69 -10.20
C GLY A 525 10.63 -2.23 -9.53
N ILE A 526 11.51 -1.57 -10.29
CA ILE A 526 12.76 -0.99 -9.75
C ILE A 526 12.44 0.06 -8.69
N ASN A 527 11.48 0.93 -8.98
CA ASN A 527 11.05 1.99 -8.07
C ASN A 527 10.57 1.43 -6.72
N GLY A 528 9.64 0.48 -6.72
CA GLY A 528 9.12 -0.16 -5.50
C GLY A 528 10.24 -0.76 -4.63
N ILE A 529 11.14 -1.55 -5.23
CA ILE A 529 12.28 -2.12 -4.50
C ILE A 529 13.19 -1.03 -3.90
N THR A 530 13.55 0.01 -4.67
CA THR A 530 14.42 1.06 -4.13
C THR A 530 13.76 1.83 -2.98
N GLU A 531 12.46 2.13 -3.06
CA GLU A 531 11.72 2.78 -1.97
C GLU A 531 11.56 1.89 -0.75
N ALA A 532 11.33 0.59 -0.93
CA ALA A 532 11.28 -0.37 0.18
C ALA A 532 12.59 -0.40 0.97
N VAL A 533 13.74 -0.35 0.29
CA VAL A 533 15.04 -0.29 0.97
C VAL A 533 15.27 1.06 1.63
N VAL A 534 14.94 2.18 0.96
CA VAL A 534 15.01 3.52 1.58
C VAL A 534 14.17 3.58 2.85
N GLN A 535 12.91 3.13 2.82
CA GLN A 535 12.01 3.10 3.97
C GLN A 535 12.49 2.17 5.09
N ALA A 536 13.27 1.13 4.77
CA ALA A 536 13.84 0.21 5.75
C ALA A 536 15.08 0.77 6.47
N VAL A 537 15.78 1.76 5.91
CA VAL A 537 17.07 2.28 6.45
C VAL A 537 17.06 3.77 6.80
N ALA A 538 16.09 4.55 6.32
CA ALA A 538 16.02 5.99 6.55
C ALA A 538 15.63 6.32 8.00
N SER A 539 16.34 7.27 8.60
CA SER A 539 15.95 7.87 9.89
C SER A 539 14.64 8.67 9.77
N GLU A 540 13.96 8.97 10.89
CA GLU A 540 12.75 9.80 10.89
C GLU A 540 12.96 11.17 10.21
N LYS A 541 14.14 11.78 10.40
CA LYS A 541 14.53 13.04 9.76
C LYS A 541 14.66 12.87 8.24
N GLU A 542 15.30 11.81 7.78
CA GLU A 542 15.46 11.49 6.36
C GLU A 542 14.11 11.11 5.71
N LEU A 543 13.20 10.46 6.44
CA LEU A 543 11.83 10.13 6.01
C LEU A 543 10.95 11.39 5.89
N GLY A 544 11.13 12.36 6.80
CA GLY A 544 10.57 13.70 6.69
C GLY A 544 11.06 14.42 5.43
N ILE A 545 12.38 14.39 5.16
CA ILE A 545 12.97 14.97 3.94
C ILE A 545 12.44 14.28 2.67
N LEU A 546 12.31 12.94 2.67
CA LEU A 546 11.69 12.19 1.57
C LEU A 546 10.25 12.66 1.31
N SER A 547 9.47 12.88 2.36
CA SER A 547 8.08 13.35 2.25
C SER A 547 7.98 14.73 1.57
N TYR A 548 8.95 15.63 1.79
CA TYR A 548 9.05 16.89 1.03
C TYR A 548 9.47 16.67 -0.43
N TRP A 549 10.41 15.76 -0.70
CA TRP A 549 10.80 15.41 -2.07
C TRP A 549 9.66 14.80 -2.89
N MET A 550 8.75 14.04 -2.27
CA MET A 550 7.53 13.53 -2.94
C MET A 550 6.65 14.65 -3.50
N ILE A 551 6.56 15.80 -2.83
CA ILE A 551 5.85 16.99 -3.33
C ILE A 551 6.53 17.52 -4.59
N GLY A 552 7.86 17.60 -4.59
CA GLY A 552 8.66 18.00 -5.75
C GLY A 552 8.48 17.07 -6.95
N PHE A 553 8.51 15.75 -6.73
CA PHE A 553 8.26 14.76 -7.79
C PHE A 553 6.84 14.85 -8.34
N SER A 554 5.84 15.12 -7.50
CA SER A 554 4.47 15.38 -7.95
C SER A 554 4.34 16.66 -8.78
N ALA A 555 5.08 17.73 -8.45
CA ALA A 555 5.11 18.93 -9.30
C ALA A 555 5.72 18.62 -10.69
N VAL A 556 6.77 17.80 -10.76
CA VAL A 556 7.34 17.29 -12.03
C VAL A 556 6.33 16.42 -12.78
N PHE A 557 5.62 15.53 -12.09
CA PHE A 557 4.56 14.71 -12.68
C PHE A 557 3.43 15.55 -13.27
N CYS A 558 2.89 16.51 -12.51
CA CYS A 558 1.78 17.36 -12.93
C CYS A 558 2.16 18.27 -14.11
N SER A 559 3.36 18.87 -14.09
CA SER A 559 3.85 19.69 -15.21
C SER A 559 4.12 18.85 -16.46
N THR A 560 4.74 17.67 -16.32
CA THR A 560 4.97 16.74 -17.44
C THR A 560 3.65 16.22 -18.02
N GLY A 561 2.69 15.83 -17.18
CA GLY A 561 1.37 15.37 -17.62
C GLY A 561 0.58 16.46 -18.33
N ALA A 562 0.52 17.68 -17.77
CA ALA A 562 -0.13 18.82 -18.40
C ALA A 562 0.50 19.18 -19.76
N PHE A 563 1.83 19.05 -19.91
CA PHE A 563 2.50 19.24 -21.19
C PHE A 563 2.17 18.11 -22.20
N LEU A 564 2.36 16.84 -21.82
CA LEU A 564 2.17 15.71 -22.72
C LEU A 564 0.72 15.51 -23.17
N MET A 565 -0.26 15.82 -22.33
CA MET A 565 -1.68 15.70 -22.69
C MET A 565 -2.28 17.01 -23.20
N GLY A 566 -1.89 18.16 -22.65
CA GLY A 566 -2.45 19.46 -23.03
C GLY A 566 -1.79 20.12 -24.24
N VAL A 567 -0.51 19.88 -24.48
CA VAL A 567 0.25 20.48 -25.61
C VAL A 567 0.52 19.47 -26.72
N MET A 568 0.82 18.22 -26.38
CA MET A 568 1.10 17.16 -27.37
C MET A 568 -0.10 16.25 -27.69
N ASP A 569 -1.26 16.45 -27.04
CA ASP A 569 -2.50 15.68 -27.20
C ASP A 569 -2.32 14.14 -27.14
N LEU A 570 -1.38 13.66 -26.32
CA LEU A 570 -1.06 12.23 -26.22
C LEU A 570 -2.08 11.42 -25.41
N GLY A 571 -3.15 12.04 -24.89
CA GLY A 571 -4.21 11.38 -24.13
C GLY A 571 -3.71 10.38 -23.08
N ALA A 572 -4.17 9.13 -23.17
CA ALA A 572 -3.79 8.04 -22.27
C ALA A 572 -2.30 7.63 -22.36
N ILE A 573 -1.64 7.87 -23.49
CA ILE A 573 -0.18 7.65 -23.64
C ILE A 573 0.57 8.73 -22.83
N GLY A 574 0.09 9.98 -22.85
CA GLY A 574 0.70 11.10 -22.14
C GLY A 574 0.78 10.91 -20.63
N ILE A 575 -0.28 10.40 -19.99
CA ILE A 575 -0.28 10.13 -18.53
C ILE A 575 0.64 8.96 -18.14
N VAL A 576 0.77 7.93 -18.99
CA VAL A 576 1.69 6.81 -18.74
C VAL A 576 3.14 7.29 -18.87
N LEU A 577 3.46 8.10 -19.89
CA LEU A 577 4.78 8.74 -20.03
C LEU A 577 5.10 9.68 -18.85
N ALA A 578 4.15 10.49 -18.39
CA ALA A 578 4.34 11.34 -17.21
C ALA A 578 4.65 10.50 -15.95
N ASN A 579 3.98 9.37 -15.78
CA ASN A 579 4.30 8.40 -14.73
C ASN A 579 5.70 7.79 -14.90
N CYS A 580 6.13 7.41 -16.11
CA CYS A 580 7.50 6.96 -16.38
C CYS A 580 8.54 8.01 -15.93
N VAL A 581 8.33 9.30 -16.25
CA VAL A 581 9.22 10.39 -15.83
C VAL A 581 9.23 10.55 -14.31
N ASN A 582 8.07 10.59 -13.67
CA ASN A 582 7.91 10.69 -12.22
C ASN A 582 8.67 9.56 -11.49
N LEU A 583 8.43 8.31 -11.88
CA LEU A 583 9.12 7.16 -11.28
C LEU A 583 10.62 7.17 -11.57
N SER A 584 11.06 7.63 -12.74
CA SER A 584 12.49 7.70 -13.09
C SER A 584 13.25 8.69 -12.20
N VAL A 585 12.70 9.90 -12.00
CA VAL A 585 13.29 10.90 -11.07
C VAL A 585 13.33 10.35 -9.64
N ARG A 586 12.27 9.64 -9.24
CA ARG A 586 12.17 9.01 -7.91
C ARG A 586 13.19 7.88 -7.71
N ILE A 587 13.42 7.03 -8.72
CA ILE A 587 14.50 6.01 -8.72
C ILE A 587 15.87 6.67 -8.59
N ILE A 588 16.14 7.73 -9.37
CA ILE A 588 17.44 8.45 -9.32
C ILE A 588 17.69 9.00 -7.91
N TRP A 589 16.68 9.57 -7.27
CA TRP A 589 16.77 10.04 -5.89
C TRP A 589 17.02 8.89 -4.90
N SER A 590 16.29 7.78 -5.00
CA SER A 590 16.48 6.61 -4.13
C SER A 590 17.86 5.98 -4.30
N MET A 591 18.36 5.86 -5.54
CA MET A 591 19.73 5.40 -5.82
C MET A 591 20.77 6.37 -5.25
N TRP A 592 20.57 7.69 -5.36
CA TRP A 592 21.44 8.71 -4.77
C TRP A 592 21.48 8.62 -3.24
N PHE A 593 20.33 8.44 -2.60
CA PHE A 593 20.21 8.26 -1.16
C PHE A 593 20.93 6.99 -0.70
N LEU A 594 20.62 5.84 -1.32
CA LEU A 594 21.23 4.55 -0.99
C LEU A 594 22.75 4.54 -1.21
N SER A 595 23.24 5.15 -2.30
CA SER A 595 24.69 5.28 -2.51
C SER A 595 25.36 6.15 -1.45
N GLY A 596 24.66 7.20 -0.97
CA GLY A 596 25.08 7.98 0.18
C GLY A 596 25.10 7.19 1.48
N TYR A 597 24.06 6.37 1.75
CA TYR A 597 23.98 5.50 2.93
C TYR A 597 25.11 4.48 2.95
N TYR A 598 25.27 3.68 1.88
CA TYR A 598 26.35 2.70 1.78
C TYR A 598 27.74 3.34 1.84
N GLY A 599 27.92 4.53 1.26
CA GLY A 599 29.18 5.28 1.31
C GLY A 599 29.54 5.88 2.67
N ARG A 600 28.61 5.99 3.63
CA ARG A 600 28.92 6.41 5.02
C ARG A 600 29.65 5.32 5.81
N TYR A 601 29.43 4.05 5.47
CA TYR A 601 29.87 2.89 6.27
C TYR A 601 30.83 1.94 5.52
N ILE A 602 30.83 1.95 4.19
CA ILE A 602 31.82 1.23 3.37
C ILE A 602 32.93 2.22 2.98
N PRO A 603 34.11 2.20 3.62
CA PRO A 603 35.23 3.02 3.17
C PRO A 603 35.59 2.65 1.73
N ALA A 604 35.80 3.66 0.88
CA ALA A 604 36.38 3.45 -0.44
C ALA A 604 37.73 2.74 -0.30
N GLY A 605 37.99 1.75 -1.15
CA GLY A 605 39.28 1.07 -1.18
C GLY A 605 40.43 2.08 -1.31
N SER A 606 41.53 1.82 -0.62
CA SER A 606 42.70 2.68 -0.47
C SER A 606 43.38 2.99 -1.82
N GLY A 607 42.81 3.95 -2.55
CA GLY A 607 43.29 4.40 -3.86
C GLY A 607 42.69 5.72 -4.37
N ALA A 608 41.67 6.28 -3.70
CA ALA A 608 41.03 7.55 -4.07
C ALA A 608 41.50 8.71 -3.17
N GLY A 609 42.78 9.09 -3.30
CA GLY A 609 43.38 10.23 -2.60
C GLY A 609 42.94 11.60 -3.15
N SER A 610 41.63 11.88 -3.19
CA SER A 610 41.08 13.17 -3.60
C SER A 610 39.71 13.42 -2.97
N SER A 611 39.50 14.62 -2.44
CA SER A 611 38.25 15.07 -1.80
C SER A 611 37.01 14.72 -2.64
N PRO A 612 35.91 14.24 -2.02
CA PRO A 612 34.74 13.74 -2.75
C PRO A 612 34.00 14.88 -3.47
N SER A 613 34.31 15.05 -4.75
CA SER A 613 33.48 15.82 -5.67
C SER A 613 32.07 15.21 -5.71
N LYS A 614 31.04 16.03 -6.00
CA LYS A 614 29.63 15.61 -6.00
C LYS A 614 29.34 14.36 -6.87
N HIS A 615 30.16 14.09 -7.87
CA HIS A 615 30.04 12.91 -8.74
C HIS A 615 30.49 11.59 -8.10
N SER A 616 31.31 11.60 -7.04
CA SER A 616 31.79 10.35 -6.40
C SER A 616 30.71 9.59 -5.61
N ARG A 617 29.60 10.24 -5.23
CA ARG A 617 28.58 9.62 -4.35
C ARG A 617 27.90 8.39 -4.98
N PHE A 618 27.72 8.34 -6.29
CA PHE A 618 27.16 7.15 -6.95
C PHE A 618 28.15 5.97 -7.03
N SER A 619 29.45 6.17 -6.79
CA SER A 619 30.48 5.14 -6.93
C SER A 619 30.51 4.09 -5.81
N TYR A 620 29.82 4.31 -4.69
CA TYR A 620 29.82 3.37 -3.55
C TYR A 620 28.95 2.12 -3.80
N VAL A 621 28.02 2.20 -4.75
CA VAL A 621 27.18 1.08 -5.18
C VAL A 621 27.40 0.85 -6.68
N PRO A 622 27.85 -0.33 -7.12
CA PRO A 622 28.09 -0.61 -8.53
C PRO A 622 26.77 -0.87 -9.27
N TRP A 623 25.99 0.19 -9.51
CA TRP A 623 24.68 0.13 -10.19
C TRP A 623 24.74 -0.55 -11.57
N GLY A 624 25.89 -0.52 -12.26
CA GLY A 624 26.10 -1.25 -13.51
C GLY A 624 25.92 -2.77 -13.40
N ASN A 625 26.07 -3.37 -12.21
CA ASN A 625 25.86 -4.81 -11.98
C ASN A 625 24.40 -5.25 -12.12
N ILE A 626 23.45 -4.30 -12.11
CA ILE A 626 22.03 -4.57 -12.34
C ILE A 626 21.76 -4.93 -13.80
N ILE A 627 22.57 -4.40 -14.72
CA ILE A 627 22.40 -4.59 -16.15
C ILE A 627 22.78 -6.04 -16.52
N PRO A 628 21.92 -6.79 -17.23
CA PRO A 628 22.25 -8.12 -17.74
C PRO A 628 23.48 -8.12 -18.64
N ARG A 629 24.15 -9.27 -18.76
CA ARG A 629 25.30 -9.41 -19.67
C ARG A 629 24.92 -8.98 -21.11
N PRO A 630 25.80 -8.30 -21.87
CA PRO A 630 25.44 -7.75 -23.19
C PRO A 630 24.83 -8.76 -24.18
N MET A 631 25.25 -10.03 -24.13
CA MET A 631 24.65 -11.10 -24.95
C MET A 631 23.18 -11.39 -24.62
N VAL A 632 22.77 -11.24 -23.35
CA VAL A 632 21.36 -11.37 -22.92
C VAL A 632 20.56 -10.17 -23.40
N LEU A 633 21.12 -8.96 -23.34
CA LEU A 633 20.50 -7.77 -23.91
C LEU A 633 20.35 -7.87 -25.43
N ALA A 634 21.36 -8.38 -26.13
CA ALA A 634 21.30 -8.64 -27.57
C ALA A 634 20.23 -9.69 -27.91
N ALA A 635 20.07 -10.73 -27.09
CA ALA A 635 19.00 -11.71 -27.26
C ALA A 635 17.60 -11.11 -27.04
N PHE A 636 17.43 -10.23 -26.04
CA PHE A 636 16.18 -9.47 -25.86
C PHE A 636 15.90 -8.50 -27.00
N GLY A 637 16.92 -7.79 -27.50
CA GLY A 637 16.78 -6.90 -28.66
C GLY A 637 16.42 -7.64 -29.95
N ALA A 638 17.06 -8.79 -30.20
CA ALA A 638 16.71 -9.68 -31.31
C ALA A 638 15.28 -10.24 -31.16
N ALA A 639 14.88 -10.66 -29.95
CA ALA A 639 13.52 -11.10 -29.70
C ALA A 639 12.50 -9.98 -29.93
N TYR A 640 12.75 -8.76 -29.44
CA TYR A 640 11.91 -7.59 -29.69
C TYR A 640 11.73 -7.30 -31.19
N MET A 641 12.83 -7.37 -31.97
CA MET A 641 12.75 -7.22 -33.43
C MET A 641 11.94 -8.34 -34.10
N VAL A 642 12.09 -9.60 -33.67
CA VAL A 642 11.34 -10.73 -34.23
C VAL A 642 9.85 -10.67 -33.86
N THR A 643 9.51 -10.29 -32.63
CA THR A 643 8.11 -10.14 -32.20
C THR A 643 7.44 -8.95 -32.89
N SER A 644 8.16 -7.83 -33.08
CA SER A 644 7.71 -6.69 -33.88
C SER A 644 7.48 -7.04 -35.34
N ALA A 645 8.43 -7.73 -35.99
CA ALA A 645 8.26 -8.21 -37.37
C ALA A 645 7.10 -9.20 -37.50
N SER A 646 6.89 -10.06 -36.49
CA SER A 646 5.76 -10.98 -36.43
C SER A 646 4.42 -10.26 -36.34
N GLU A 647 4.31 -9.23 -35.50
CA GLU A 647 3.12 -8.37 -35.42
C GLU A 647 2.84 -7.66 -36.75
N GLN A 648 3.87 -7.11 -37.40
CA GLN A 648 3.74 -6.37 -38.67
C GLN A 648 3.41 -7.25 -39.89
N TRP A 649 3.97 -8.46 -39.97
CA TRP A 649 3.85 -9.31 -41.16
C TRP A 649 2.69 -10.32 -41.09
N ILE A 650 2.32 -10.77 -39.89
CA ILE A 650 1.25 -11.76 -39.68
C ILE A 650 -0.01 -11.10 -39.14
N GLY A 651 0.15 -10.11 -38.24
CA GLY A 651 -0.96 -9.45 -37.57
C GLY A 651 -1.77 -10.39 -36.66
N TRP A 652 -2.98 -9.97 -36.32
CA TRP A 652 -3.87 -10.68 -35.41
C TRP A 652 -5.31 -10.84 -35.96
N ASP A 653 -5.50 -10.70 -37.27
CA ASP A 653 -6.84 -10.56 -37.85
C ASP A 653 -7.66 -11.84 -37.85
N ARG A 654 -7.08 -12.98 -38.26
CA ARG A 654 -7.74 -14.29 -38.21
C ARG A 654 -7.23 -15.10 -37.02
N PHE A 655 -8.02 -16.08 -36.59
CA PHE A 655 -7.62 -16.98 -35.50
C PHE A 655 -6.32 -17.73 -35.81
N HIS A 656 -6.13 -18.16 -37.06
CA HIS A 656 -4.89 -18.79 -37.52
C HIS A 656 -3.67 -17.86 -37.34
N ASP A 657 -3.78 -16.61 -37.77
CA ASP A 657 -2.68 -15.64 -37.77
C ASP A 657 -2.22 -15.35 -36.33
N LYS A 658 -3.18 -15.20 -35.40
CA LYS A 658 -2.93 -15.13 -33.95
C LYS A 658 -2.15 -16.34 -33.42
N MET A 659 -2.50 -17.56 -33.86
CA MET A 659 -1.81 -18.78 -33.42
C MET A 659 -0.38 -18.87 -33.96
N VAL A 660 -0.14 -18.45 -35.21
CA VAL A 660 1.22 -18.39 -35.78
C VAL A 660 2.07 -17.34 -35.05
N HIS A 661 1.53 -16.12 -34.88
CA HIS A 661 2.18 -15.03 -34.14
C HIS A 661 2.51 -15.42 -32.68
N LEU A 662 1.57 -16.09 -31.99
CA LEU A 662 1.80 -16.62 -30.63
C LEU A 662 2.84 -17.75 -30.62
N GLY A 663 2.86 -18.61 -31.63
CA GLY A 663 3.86 -19.67 -31.80
C GLY A 663 5.28 -19.14 -31.98
N ILE A 664 5.45 -18.07 -32.77
CA ILE A 664 6.74 -17.36 -32.92
C ILE A 664 7.19 -16.77 -31.58
N GLY A 665 6.27 -16.17 -30.82
CA GLY A 665 6.54 -15.65 -29.47
C GLY A 665 6.97 -16.73 -28.49
N ALA A 666 6.28 -17.87 -28.46
CA ALA A 666 6.62 -19.00 -27.60
C ALA A 666 7.99 -19.60 -27.93
N LEU A 667 8.33 -19.75 -29.22
CA LEU A 667 9.62 -20.26 -29.67
C LEU A 667 10.77 -19.29 -29.33
N THR A 668 10.60 -17.99 -29.63
CA THR A 668 11.61 -16.97 -29.30
C THR A 668 11.79 -16.80 -27.79
N PHE A 669 10.72 -16.91 -27.00
CA PHE A 669 10.80 -16.94 -25.54
C PHE A 669 11.62 -18.12 -25.03
N ALA A 670 11.39 -19.34 -25.56
CA ALA A 670 12.18 -20.51 -25.19
C ALA A 670 13.67 -20.34 -25.50
N VAL A 671 14.01 -19.74 -26.65
CA VAL A 671 15.41 -19.42 -27.02
C VAL A 671 16.03 -18.41 -26.04
N VAL A 672 15.35 -17.29 -25.75
CA VAL A 672 15.86 -16.27 -24.81
C VAL A 672 16.03 -16.84 -23.40
N MET A 673 15.09 -17.66 -22.91
CA MET A 673 15.22 -18.34 -21.62
C MET A 673 16.40 -19.31 -21.59
N GLY A 674 16.67 -20.03 -22.68
CA GLY A 674 17.88 -20.85 -22.85
C GLY A 674 19.16 -20.01 -22.79
N VAL A 675 19.20 -18.85 -23.47
CA VAL A 675 20.32 -17.91 -23.42
C VAL A 675 20.56 -17.39 -22.00
N ILE A 676 19.51 -16.99 -21.27
CA ILE A 676 19.60 -16.56 -19.87
C ILE A 676 20.19 -17.68 -19.00
N PHE A 677 19.69 -18.91 -19.13
CA PHE A 677 20.16 -20.06 -18.35
C PHE A 677 21.65 -20.39 -18.59
N VAL A 678 22.12 -20.24 -19.84
CA VAL A 678 23.51 -20.52 -20.22
C VAL A 678 24.47 -19.36 -19.89
N ILE A 679 24.01 -18.10 -19.97
CA ILE A 679 24.88 -16.93 -19.83
C ILE A 679 24.89 -16.37 -18.39
N GLU A 680 23.77 -16.40 -17.68
CA GLU A 680 23.62 -15.87 -16.32
C GLU A 680 23.76 -16.97 -15.24
N LYS A 681 24.66 -17.94 -15.47
CA LYS A 681 24.93 -19.08 -14.56
C LYS A 681 25.25 -18.71 -13.11
N GLN A 682 25.75 -17.50 -12.83
CA GLN A 682 25.98 -17.06 -11.44
C GLN A 682 24.64 -16.72 -10.78
N PHE A 683 23.90 -15.78 -11.36
CA PHE A 683 22.57 -15.37 -10.92
C PHE A 683 21.58 -16.54 -10.76
N ILE A 684 21.60 -17.52 -11.68
CA ILE A 684 20.78 -18.74 -11.57
C ILE A 684 21.23 -19.67 -10.43
N ARG A 685 22.52 -19.68 -10.06
CA ARG A 685 23.01 -20.36 -8.85
C ARG A 685 22.58 -19.62 -7.60
N ASP A 686 22.80 -18.30 -7.54
CA ASP A 686 22.42 -17.46 -6.40
C ASP A 686 20.92 -17.61 -6.06
N ILE A 687 20.03 -17.57 -7.07
CA ILE A 687 18.59 -17.84 -6.89
C ILE A 687 18.32 -19.27 -6.39
N ARG A 688 19.01 -20.27 -6.97
CA ARG A 688 18.82 -21.68 -6.61
C ARG A 688 19.21 -21.94 -5.16
N ASP A 689 20.27 -21.31 -4.69
CA ASP A 689 20.79 -21.52 -3.34
C ASP A 689 19.90 -20.84 -2.30
N VAL A 690 19.37 -19.64 -2.59
CA VAL A 690 18.28 -19.00 -1.82
C VAL A 690 17.01 -19.87 -1.78
N VAL A 691 16.63 -20.53 -2.88
CA VAL A 691 15.46 -21.43 -2.92
C VAL A 691 15.73 -22.76 -2.19
N LYS A 692 16.98 -23.25 -2.15
CA LYS A 692 17.36 -24.46 -1.41
C LYS A 692 17.34 -24.25 0.10
N GLN A 693 17.84 -23.11 0.58
CA GLN A 693 17.74 -22.67 1.98
C GLN A 693 16.28 -22.48 2.46
N ARG A 694 15.30 -22.61 1.55
CA ARG A 694 13.85 -22.54 1.81
C ARG A 694 13.19 -23.93 1.94
N ARG A 695 13.92 -25.01 1.68
CA ARG A 695 13.45 -26.42 1.70
C ARG A 695 14.14 -27.26 2.77
N GLN A 696 15.16 -26.71 3.42
CA GLN A 696 15.74 -27.19 4.67
C GLN A 696 15.18 -26.31 5.79
#